data_AF-A0AA38WB93-F1
#
_entry.id   AF-A0AA38WB93-F1
#
_cell.length_a   1.000
_cell.length_b   1.000
_cell.length_c   1.000
_cell.angle_alpha   90.00
_cell.angle_beta   90.00
_cell.angle_gamma   90.00
#
_symmetry.space_group_name_H-M   'P 1'
#
loop_
_entity.id
_entity.type
_entity.pdbx_description
1 polymer ?
#
loop_
_entity_poly.entity_id
_entity_poly.type
_entity_poly.pdbx_seq_one_letter_code
_entity_poly.pdbx_strand_id
1 'polypeptide(L)'
;MGSCFSVRLKIESSRLDGFLSSKTDTSLFTYHRGSDTIYLLLYVDDIILTASSPTLISMVISRLSSEFPMSDLGPLSFFLGIAASRSKSGLFLSQSTFAQEILARADMVSCNPCSTPADTKTKLAVDGEPVSDPTLYRSLAGALQYLTFTRPDIAYAVQQVCLFMHDPRLPHFNALKRILRYLKGTLSHGLHIKASAVDRLVAYSDADWAGCPTTRRSTSGFCVYLGDNLVSWSSKRQHVVSRSSAEAEYRGIANVVAETAWLRNLLLELYCPLSRATVVFCDNVSAMYLASNPVQHQRTKHVEIDLHFVRERVAIGHVRVLHVPSAYQYADIFTKGLPTSKVTSASVPPSPRSPRTQTEILQSTNLKSFSFNVLKTATRNFRPDSVLGEGGFGSVFKGWIDEQSLAAAKPGTGTVIAVKRLNHEGIQGHQEWLAEINYLGQLYHQNLVKLIGYCLEDDHRLLVYEFMPRGSLENHLFRRSSYFQPLSWNLRIKVALGAAKGLAYLHSPEAKVIYRDFKSSNILIDSNYNAKLSDFGLAKDGPVDGKSHVSTRVMGTHGYAAPEYMATGHLTARSDIYSFGVVLLELLTGRRSIDKNRPSGEQILVVFAKPYLSSKRKILHIMDPRIEGQYTPGAATRAAILAMKCLMKEPQHRPSADEIVKALEQLQELQKASESLRTETVQKDKDDEKENKVVSSYPRPLASSSGSSGGG
;
A
#
# COMPACT_ATOMS: atom_id res chain seq x y z
N MET A 1 13.52 53.00 -1.92
CA MET A 1 13.08 52.69 -0.53
C MET A 1 11.86 53.52 -0.05
N GLY A 2 11.20 54.33 -0.90
CA GLY A 2 10.29 55.40 -0.41
C GLY A 2 8.80 55.35 -0.78
N SER A 3 8.35 54.56 -1.78
CA SER A 3 6.95 54.60 -2.25
C SER A 3 6.06 53.57 -1.55
N CYS A 4 6.29 52.26 -1.69
CA CYS A 4 5.39 51.25 -1.08
C CYS A 4 5.45 51.20 0.45
N PHE A 5 6.57 51.57 1.07
CA PHE A 5 6.61 51.71 2.53
C PHE A 5 5.66 52.83 3.00
N SER A 6 5.59 53.93 2.25
CA SER A 6 4.65 55.03 2.48
C SER A 6 3.20 54.63 2.17
N VAL A 7 2.97 53.84 1.10
CA VAL A 7 1.66 53.25 0.77
C VAL A 7 1.19 52.34 1.90
N ARG A 8 2.04 51.44 2.36
CA ARG A 8 1.78 50.52 3.48
C ARG A 8 1.45 51.29 4.76
N LEU A 9 2.28 52.24 5.17
CA LEU A 9 2.03 53.05 6.36
C LEU A 9 0.71 53.82 6.28
N LYS A 10 0.30 54.28 5.09
CA LYS A 10 -1.00 54.98 4.90
C LYS A 10 -2.21 54.04 4.90
N ILE A 11 -2.07 52.83 4.36
CA ILE A 11 -3.11 51.80 4.47
C ILE A 11 -3.29 51.40 5.93
N GLU A 12 -2.18 51.20 6.67
CA GLU A 12 -2.20 50.85 8.09
C GLU A 12 -2.66 52.01 9.00
N SER A 13 -2.46 53.28 8.61
CA SER A 13 -2.85 54.49 9.39
C SER A 13 -4.23 55.09 9.04
N SER A 14 -5.17 54.26 8.57
CA SER A 14 -6.61 54.56 8.58
C SER A 14 -7.13 55.61 7.58
N ARG A 15 -6.45 55.87 6.45
CA ARG A 15 -6.99 56.77 5.39
C ARG A 15 -7.56 56.06 4.16
N LEU A 16 -7.36 54.75 4.03
CA LEU A 16 -8.06 53.85 3.10
C LEU A 16 -8.99 52.96 3.92
N ASP A 17 -10.08 53.54 4.44
CA ASP A 17 -11.04 52.85 5.32
C ASP A 17 -11.46 51.48 4.77
N GLY A 18 -11.29 50.44 5.59
CA GLY A 18 -11.79 49.08 5.36
C GLY A 18 -10.79 48.06 4.79
N PHE A 19 -9.55 48.44 4.48
CA PHE A 19 -8.49 47.47 4.18
C PHE A 19 -7.91 46.87 5.46
N LEU A 20 -7.67 45.56 5.43
CA LEU A 20 -7.02 44.78 6.48
C LEU A 20 -5.70 44.24 5.96
N SER A 21 -4.63 44.40 6.74
CA SER A 21 -3.35 43.75 6.45
C SER A 21 -3.44 42.26 6.80
N SER A 22 -2.96 41.41 5.87
CA SER A 22 -2.86 39.98 6.08
C SER A 22 -1.81 39.66 7.15
N LYS A 23 -2.17 38.76 8.07
CA LYS A 23 -1.23 38.24 9.08
C LYS A 23 -0.35 37.14 8.50
N THR A 24 -0.82 36.48 7.45
CA THR A 24 -0.15 35.37 6.79
C THR A 24 0.89 35.84 5.78
N ASP A 25 0.60 36.90 5.02
CA ASP A 25 1.54 37.60 4.13
C ASP A 25 1.46 39.11 4.37
N THR A 26 2.49 39.68 4.99
CA THR A 26 2.52 41.11 5.35
C THR A 26 2.48 42.07 4.15
N SER A 27 2.65 41.55 2.94
CA SER A 27 2.61 42.29 1.68
C SER A 27 1.18 42.39 1.13
N LEU A 28 0.25 41.58 1.65
CA LEU A 28 -1.13 41.48 1.17
C LEU A 28 -2.08 42.32 2.04
N PHE A 29 -2.95 43.06 1.37
CA PHE A 29 -4.07 43.79 1.96
C PHE A 29 -5.37 43.34 1.32
N THR A 30 -6.38 43.11 2.16
CA THR A 30 -7.69 42.66 1.72
C THR A 30 -8.77 43.66 2.14
N TYR A 31 -9.74 43.89 1.27
CA TYR A 31 -10.96 44.63 1.58
C TYR A 31 -12.15 43.73 1.28
N HIS A 32 -13.10 43.64 2.21
CA HIS A 32 -14.31 42.87 2.00
C HIS A 32 -15.52 43.55 2.65
N ARG A 33 -16.52 43.89 1.83
CA ARG A 33 -17.79 44.47 2.28
C ARG A 33 -18.94 44.00 1.40
N GLY A 34 -19.79 43.12 1.93
CA GLY A 34 -20.87 42.51 1.14
C GLY A 34 -20.31 41.68 -0.02
N SER A 35 -20.66 42.02 -1.26
CA SER A 35 -20.11 41.39 -2.47
C SER A 35 -18.78 41.99 -2.94
N ASP A 36 -18.38 43.13 -2.39
CA ASP A 36 -17.19 43.85 -2.83
C ASP A 36 -15.96 43.26 -2.17
N THR A 37 -15.04 42.76 -2.98
CA THR A 37 -13.79 42.17 -2.51
C THR A 37 -12.64 42.73 -3.31
N ILE A 38 -11.55 43.10 -2.63
CA ILE A 38 -10.33 43.65 -3.24
C ILE A 38 -9.13 42.99 -2.59
N TYR A 39 -8.17 42.57 -3.42
CA TYR A 39 -6.86 42.10 -2.99
C TYR A 39 -5.79 43.03 -3.57
N LEU A 40 -4.96 43.56 -2.70
CA LEU A 40 -3.86 44.45 -3.04
C LEU A 40 -2.58 43.84 -2.48
N LEU A 41 -1.66 43.46 -3.37
CA LEU A 41 -0.35 42.90 -3.02
C LEU A 41 0.73 43.93 -3.34
N LEU A 42 1.53 44.30 -2.34
CA LEU A 42 2.60 45.29 -2.45
C LEU A 42 3.96 44.59 -2.40
N TYR A 43 4.78 44.71 -3.44
CA TYR A 43 6.14 44.18 -3.44
C TYR A 43 7.15 45.23 -3.90
N VAL A 44 7.96 45.72 -2.97
CA VAL A 44 9.00 46.74 -3.22
C VAL A 44 8.44 47.96 -3.95
N ASP A 45 8.54 48.06 -5.27
CA ASP A 45 8.01 49.20 -6.06
C ASP A 45 6.81 48.80 -6.93
N ASP A 46 6.43 47.51 -6.95
CA ASP A 46 5.37 46.95 -7.77
C ASP A 46 4.10 46.65 -6.95
N ILE A 47 2.93 46.84 -7.56
CA ILE A 47 1.62 46.62 -6.96
C ILE A 47 0.79 45.69 -7.85
N ILE A 48 0.25 44.60 -7.30
CA ILE A 48 -0.81 43.82 -7.94
C ILE A 48 -2.14 44.14 -7.26
N LEU A 49 -3.13 44.49 -8.08
CA LEU A 49 -4.49 44.76 -7.63
C LEU A 49 -5.47 43.87 -8.40
N THR A 50 -6.39 43.24 -7.67
CA THR A 50 -7.53 42.53 -8.25
C THR A 50 -8.77 42.76 -7.38
N ALA A 51 -9.96 42.76 -7.99
CA ALA A 51 -11.21 42.97 -7.28
C ALA A 51 -12.38 42.19 -7.90
N SER A 52 -13.52 42.16 -7.20
CA SER A 52 -14.75 41.52 -7.67
C SER A 52 -15.41 42.25 -8.85
N SER A 53 -15.06 43.52 -9.11
CA SER A 53 -15.53 44.27 -10.28
C SER A 53 -14.47 45.22 -10.85
N PRO A 54 -14.49 45.50 -12.17
CA PRO A 54 -13.59 46.48 -12.79
C PRO A 54 -13.74 47.89 -12.21
N THR A 55 -14.95 48.28 -11.82
CA THR A 55 -15.24 49.59 -11.22
C THR A 55 -14.49 49.78 -9.91
N LEU A 56 -14.42 48.74 -9.06
CA LEU A 56 -13.64 48.78 -7.82
C LEU A 56 -12.13 48.93 -8.10
N ILE A 57 -11.62 48.27 -9.14
CA ILE A 57 -10.21 48.41 -9.57
C ILE A 57 -9.93 49.88 -9.93
N SER A 58 -10.74 50.47 -10.83
CA SER A 58 -10.56 51.87 -11.24
C SER A 58 -10.66 52.86 -10.09
N MET A 59 -11.58 52.62 -9.14
CA MET A 59 -11.73 53.44 -7.94
C MET A 59 -10.47 53.41 -7.06
N VAL A 60 -9.93 52.21 -6.79
CA VAL A 60 -8.72 52.07 -5.96
C VAL A 60 -7.50 52.67 -6.65
N ILE A 61 -7.33 52.44 -7.96
CA ILE A 61 -6.24 53.05 -8.74
C ILE A 61 -6.33 54.58 -8.66
N SER A 62 -7.51 55.16 -8.91
CA SER A 62 -7.70 56.62 -8.85
C SER A 62 -7.33 57.19 -7.48
N ARG A 63 -7.71 56.50 -6.40
CA ARG A 63 -7.40 56.93 -5.03
C ARG A 63 -5.91 56.84 -4.72
N LEU A 64 -5.26 55.73 -5.09
CA LEU A 64 -3.81 55.57 -4.90
C LEU A 64 -3.01 56.59 -5.73
N SER A 65 -3.38 56.82 -6.99
CA SER A 65 -2.72 57.79 -7.87
C SER A 65 -2.89 59.24 -7.43
N SER A 66 -3.95 59.56 -6.69
CA SER A 66 -4.12 60.90 -6.11
C SER A 66 -3.17 61.17 -4.94
N GLU A 67 -2.68 60.11 -4.29
CA GLU A 67 -1.87 60.20 -3.09
C GLU A 67 -0.39 59.86 -3.31
N PHE A 68 -0.08 59.09 -4.34
CA PHE A 68 1.26 58.60 -4.64
C PHE A 68 1.58 58.72 -6.13
N PRO A 69 2.82 59.09 -6.49
CA PRO A 69 3.27 59.02 -7.87
C PRO A 69 3.33 57.55 -8.30
N MET A 70 2.38 57.12 -9.12
CA MET A 70 2.30 55.78 -9.66
C MET A 70 1.73 55.78 -11.08
N SER A 71 2.06 54.74 -11.83
CA SER A 71 1.57 54.51 -13.19
C SER A 71 0.78 53.22 -13.25
N ASP A 72 -0.40 53.24 -13.86
CA ASP A 72 -1.14 52.03 -14.19
C ASP A 72 -0.56 51.40 -15.45
N LEU A 73 -0.06 50.16 -15.32
CA LEU A 73 0.51 49.39 -16.43
C LEU A 73 -0.56 48.53 -17.14
N GLY A 74 -1.82 48.64 -16.73
CA GLY A 74 -2.94 47.89 -17.28
C GLY A 74 -3.00 46.44 -16.79
N PRO A 75 -3.59 45.53 -17.59
CA PRO A 75 -3.71 44.13 -17.21
C PRO A 75 -2.34 43.48 -16.92
N LEU A 76 -2.31 42.61 -15.91
CA LEU A 76 -1.10 41.87 -15.51
C LEU A 76 -0.47 41.14 -16.72
N SER A 77 0.68 41.64 -17.15
CA SER A 77 1.49 41.11 -18.24
C SER A 77 2.91 40.72 -17.79
N PHE A 78 3.42 41.38 -16.75
CA PHE A 78 4.74 41.10 -16.18
C PHE A 78 4.76 41.47 -14.69
N PHE A 79 5.38 40.63 -13.85
CA PHE A 79 5.59 40.93 -12.44
C PHE A 79 6.81 40.15 -11.92
N LEU A 80 7.75 40.82 -11.27
CA LEU A 80 8.97 40.21 -10.70
C LEU A 80 9.72 39.28 -11.68
N GLY A 81 9.94 39.73 -12.92
CA GLY A 81 10.68 38.89 -13.88
C GLY A 81 9.87 37.72 -14.46
N ILE A 82 8.57 37.62 -14.14
CA ILE A 82 7.65 36.59 -14.65
C ILE A 82 6.67 37.23 -15.62
N ALA A 83 6.66 36.75 -16.86
CA ALA A 83 5.66 37.13 -17.85
C ALA A 83 4.35 36.36 -17.60
N ALA A 84 3.23 37.07 -17.63
CA ALA A 84 1.90 36.53 -17.43
C ALA A 84 1.06 36.72 -18.71
N SER A 85 0.73 35.61 -19.37
CA SER A 85 -0.11 35.62 -20.56
C SER A 85 -1.51 35.11 -20.21
N ARG A 86 -2.52 35.97 -20.34
CA ARG A 86 -3.92 35.62 -20.08
C ARG A 86 -4.56 34.99 -21.31
N SER A 87 -5.30 33.90 -21.10
CA SER A 87 -6.12 33.23 -22.11
C SER A 87 -7.56 33.04 -21.62
N LYS A 88 -8.44 32.51 -22.48
CA LYS A 88 -9.83 32.17 -22.08
C LYS A 88 -9.89 31.08 -21.01
N SER A 89 -8.85 30.25 -20.89
CA SER A 89 -8.81 29.11 -19.96
C SER A 89 -8.05 29.39 -18.67
N GLY A 90 -7.33 30.52 -18.56
CA GLY A 90 -6.54 30.85 -17.37
C GLY A 90 -5.38 31.82 -17.63
N LEU A 91 -4.34 31.72 -16.81
CA LEU A 91 -3.07 32.42 -16.95
C LEU A 91 -1.93 31.42 -17.22
N PHE A 92 -1.00 31.81 -18.08
CA PHE A 92 0.28 31.13 -18.29
C PHE A 92 1.40 32.02 -17.77
N LEU A 93 2.19 31.52 -16.82
CA LEU A 93 3.31 32.21 -16.21
C LEU A 93 4.62 31.64 -16.76
N SER A 94 5.47 32.50 -17.32
CA SER A 94 6.69 32.09 -18.01
C SER A 94 7.86 33.00 -17.68
N GLN A 95 9.05 32.40 -17.62
CA GLN A 95 10.33 33.09 -17.53
C GLN A 95 11.21 32.75 -18.74
N SER A 96 10.60 32.54 -19.92
CA SER A 96 11.31 32.11 -21.14
C SER A 96 12.44 33.04 -21.56
N THR A 97 12.25 34.36 -21.46
CA THR A 97 13.29 35.36 -21.77
C THR A 97 14.46 35.23 -20.82
N PHE A 98 14.18 35.11 -19.51
CA PHE A 98 15.21 34.90 -18.50
C PHE A 98 15.98 33.58 -18.70
N ALA A 99 15.29 32.51 -19.11
CA ALA A 99 15.94 31.24 -19.46
C ALA A 99 16.90 31.38 -20.66
N GLN A 100 16.54 32.19 -21.66
CA GLN A 100 17.44 32.50 -22.80
C GLN A 100 18.66 33.31 -22.36
N GLU A 101 18.48 34.28 -21.46
CA GLU A 101 19.59 35.06 -20.88
C GLU A 101 20.56 34.18 -20.08
N ILE A 102 20.04 33.19 -19.33
CA ILE A 102 20.89 32.22 -18.62
C ILE A 102 21.72 31.39 -19.62
N LEU A 103 21.11 30.95 -20.72
CA LEU A 103 21.82 30.21 -21.78
C LEU A 103 22.90 31.07 -22.45
N ALA A 104 22.61 32.35 -22.71
CA ALA A 104 23.59 33.30 -23.26
C ALA A 104 24.76 33.51 -22.30
N ARG A 105 24.47 33.72 -21.01
CA ARG A 105 25.50 33.89 -19.97
C ARG A 105 26.41 32.67 -19.80
N ALA A 106 25.87 31.48 -20.06
CA ALA A 106 26.62 30.22 -19.98
C ALA A 106 27.35 29.85 -21.29
N ASP A 107 27.21 30.65 -22.36
CA ASP A 107 27.65 30.32 -23.72
C ASP A 107 27.08 28.97 -24.23
N MET A 108 25.78 28.74 -23.96
CA MET A 108 25.07 27.50 -24.28
C MET A 108 23.84 27.71 -25.17
N VAL A 109 23.76 28.84 -25.88
CA VAL A 109 22.63 29.14 -26.77
C VAL A 109 22.52 28.13 -27.93
N SER A 110 23.66 27.66 -28.45
CA SER A 110 23.77 26.70 -29.56
C SER A 110 23.95 25.25 -29.10
N CYS A 111 23.80 24.95 -27.81
CA CYS A 111 24.02 23.60 -27.30
C CYS A 111 22.92 22.60 -27.75
N ASN A 112 23.28 21.32 -27.83
CA ASN A 112 22.31 20.25 -28.08
C ASN A 112 21.41 20.04 -26.85
N PRO A 113 20.08 19.99 -27.01
CA PRO A 113 19.16 19.82 -25.89
C PRO A 113 19.24 18.41 -25.30
N CYS A 114 18.82 18.25 -24.04
CA CYS A 114 18.64 16.94 -23.42
C CYS A 114 17.24 16.78 -22.83
N SER A 115 16.75 15.55 -22.70
CA SER A 115 15.36 15.25 -22.34
C SER A 115 15.04 15.26 -20.85
N THR A 116 16.05 15.22 -19.96
CA THR A 116 15.84 15.26 -18.51
C THR A 116 16.84 16.18 -17.79
N PRO A 117 16.41 16.89 -16.74
CA PRO A 117 17.28 17.83 -16.02
C PRO A 117 18.30 17.14 -15.09
N ALA A 118 18.01 15.92 -14.64
CA ALA A 118 18.88 15.11 -13.78
C ALA A 118 19.01 13.67 -14.29
N ASP A 119 20.10 13.00 -13.91
CA ASP A 119 20.31 11.57 -14.15
C ASP A 119 19.56 10.73 -13.11
N THR A 120 19.08 9.56 -13.54
CA THR A 120 18.37 8.58 -12.70
C THR A 120 19.30 7.80 -11.76
N LYS A 121 20.59 7.65 -12.10
CA LYS A 121 21.53 6.77 -11.36
C LYS A 121 22.61 7.53 -10.60
N THR A 122 22.94 8.75 -11.03
CA THR A 122 24.12 9.47 -10.54
C THR A 122 23.73 10.45 -9.43
N LYS A 123 24.31 10.28 -8.23
CA LYS A 123 24.20 11.22 -7.12
C LYS A 123 25.50 12.00 -6.98
N LEU A 124 25.42 13.32 -6.93
CA LEU A 124 26.60 14.20 -6.84
C LEU A 124 27.30 14.01 -5.49
N ALA A 125 28.63 13.83 -5.53
CA ALA A 125 29.51 13.72 -4.38
C ALA A 125 30.54 14.86 -4.40
N VAL A 126 31.32 15.02 -3.32
CA VAL A 126 32.39 16.01 -3.25
C VAL A 126 33.65 15.41 -3.88
N ASP A 127 33.63 15.23 -5.19
CA ASP A 127 34.71 14.59 -5.95
C ASP A 127 35.04 15.35 -7.25
N GLY A 128 36.26 15.10 -7.76
CA GLY A 128 36.77 15.69 -9.00
C GLY A 128 37.44 17.05 -8.86
N GLU A 129 37.96 17.54 -10.00
CA GLU A 129 38.74 18.77 -10.08
C GLU A 129 37.89 20.03 -9.78
N PRO A 130 38.46 21.06 -9.13
CA PRO A 130 37.77 22.34 -8.96
C PRO A 130 37.38 22.99 -10.29
N VAL A 131 36.25 23.68 -10.30
CA VAL A 131 35.82 24.46 -11.48
C VAL A 131 36.75 25.67 -11.66
N SER A 132 37.18 25.92 -12.90
CA SER A 132 38.09 27.03 -13.24
C SER A 132 37.51 28.41 -12.92
N ASP A 133 36.20 28.60 -13.13
CA ASP A 133 35.47 29.82 -12.76
C ASP A 133 34.30 29.51 -11.79
N PRO A 134 34.56 29.49 -10.47
CA PRO A 134 33.53 29.31 -9.45
C PRO A 134 32.49 30.45 -9.41
N THR A 135 32.84 31.64 -9.89
CA THR A 135 31.95 32.81 -9.87
C THR A 135 30.85 32.65 -10.93
N LEU A 136 31.22 32.22 -12.14
CA LEU A 136 30.25 31.85 -13.17
C LEU A 136 29.31 30.75 -12.68
N TYR A 137 29.85 29.71 -12.03
CA TYR A 137 29.03 28.64 -11.45
C TYR A 137 27.98 29.19 -10.48
N ARG A 138 28.38 30.01 -9.51
CA ARG A 138 27.47 30.61 -8.52
C ARG A 138 26.42 31.50 -9.18
N SER A 139 26.83 32.32 -10.16
CA SER A 139 25.93 33.19 -10.92
C SER A 139 24.86 32.39 -11.67
N LEU A 140 25.25 31.33 -12.37
CA LEU A 140 24.33 30.47 -13.10
C LEU A 140 23.43 29.67 -12.16
N ALA A 141 23.98 29.08 -11.09
CA ALA A 141 23.20 28.31 -10.13
C ALA A 141 22.18 29.20 -9.40
N GLY A 142 22.53 30.44 -9.05
CA GLY A 142 21.60 31.41 -8.47
C GLY A 142 20.50 31.83 -9.45
N ALA A 143 20.83 32.06 -10.72
CA ALA A 143 19.84 32.36 -11.74
C ALA A 143 18.89 31.18 -12.00
N LEU A 144 19.41 29.95 -12.02
CA LEU A 144 18.60 28.73 -12.13
C LEU A 144 17.67 28.54 -10.92
N GLN A 145 18.13 28.90 -9.71
CA GLN A 145 17.30 28.87 -8.50
C GLN A 145 16.10 29.81 -8.63
N TYR A 146 16.30 31.01 -9.17
CA TYR A 146 15.20 31.94 -9.45
C TYR A 146 14.22 31.43 -10.51
N LEU A 147 14.73 30.73 -11.53
CA LEU A 147 13.90 30.16 -12.61
C LEU A 147 12.93 29.09 -12.10
N THR A 148 13.18 28.47 -10.93
CA THR A 148 12.30 27.45 -10.34
C THR A 148 10.90 27.96 -9.98
N PHE A 149 10.68 29.29 -9.93
CA PHE A 149 9.36 29.88 -9.68
C PHE A 149 8.32 29.59 -10.78
N THR A 150 8.75 29.36 -12.02
CA THR A 150 7.87 28.88 -13.10
C THR A 150 8.24 27.50 -13.62
N ARG A 151 9.31 26.91 -13.08
CA ARG A 151 9.90 25.64 -13.52
C ARG A 151 10.04 24.66 -12.35
N PRO A 152 8.92 24.11 -11.83
CA PRO A 152 8.97 23.08 -10.80
C PRO A 152 9.72 21.82 -11.26
N ASP A 153 9.71 21.54 -12.56
CA ASP A 153 10.35 20.39 -13.20
C ASP A 153 11.88 20.35 -13.07
N ILE A 154 12.54 21.48 -12.84
CA ILE A 154 14.00 21.55 -12.62
C ILE A 154 14.38 21.68 -11.14
N ALA A 155 13.42 21.84 -10.23
CA ALA A 155 13.66 22.22 -8.84
C ALA A 155 14.63 21.26 -8.11
N TYR A 156 14.46 19.95 -8.29
CA TYR A 156 15.38 18.96 -7.73
C TYR A 156 16.81 19.10 -8.27
N ALA A 157 16.96 19.17 -9.60
CA ALA A 157 18.27 19.24 -10.24
C ALA A 157 19.02 20.52 -9.84
N VAL A 158 18.30 21.65 -9.81
CA VAL A 158 18.83 22.94 -9.36
C VAL A 158 19.24 22.88 -7.91
N GLN A 159 18.39 22.30 -7.04
CA GLN A 159 18.75 22.12 -5.63
C GLN A 159 20.05 21.31 -5.47
N GLN A 160 20.26 20.26 -6.26
CA GLN A 160 21.50 19.46 -6.18
C GLN A 160 22.75 20.28 -6.51
N VAL A 161 22.71 21.14 -7.54
CA VAL A 161 23.86 21.99 -7.88
C VAL A 161 24.06 23.12 -6.86
N CYS A 162 22.98 23.70 -6.32
CA CYS A 162 23.07 24.74 -5.30
C CYS A 162 23.79 24.28 -4.01
N LEU A 163 23.79 22.98 -3.69
CA LEU A 163 24.50 22.44 -2.52
C LEU A 163 26.03 22.65 -2.56
N PHE A 164 26.60 22.91 -3.74
CA PHE A 164 28.04 23.00 -3.95
C PHE A 164 28.51 24.39 -4.37
N MET A 165 27.70 25.43 -4.17
CA MET A 165 28.04 26.82 -4.52
C MET A 165 29.33 27.34 -3.83
N HIS A 166 29.65 26.82 -2.64
CA HIS A 166 30.84 27.26 -1.89
C HIS A 166 32.16 26.73 -2.48
N ASP A 167 32.13 25.52 -3.04
CA ASP A 167 33.30 24.80 -3.58
C ASP A 167 32.88 23.91 -4.77
N PRO A 168 32.58 24.51 -5.93
CA PRO A 168 32.09 23.77 -7.08
C PRO A 168 33.22 22.97 -7.75
N ARG A 169 32.90 21.72 -8.13
CA ARG A 169 33.79 20.78 -8.81
C ARG A 169 33.26 20.47 -10.21
N LEU A 170 34.10 19.91 -11.08
CA LEU A 170 33.77 19.64 -12.48
C LEU A 170 32.51 18.76 -12.65
N PRO A 171 32.27 17.71 -11.82
CA PRO A 171 31.00 16.97 -11.85
C PRO A 171 29.77 17.84 -11.56
N HIS A 172 29.88 18.80 -10.63
CA HIS A 172 28.80 19.74 -10.32
C HIS A 172 28.50 20.66 -11.50
N PHE A 173 29.53 21.13 -12.21
CA PHE A 173 29.34 21.97 -13.38
C PHE A 173 28.79 21.19 -14.57
N ASN A 174 29.16 19.92 -14.72
CA ASN A 174 28.56 19.03 -15.72
C ASN A 174 27.06 18.80 -15.47
N ALA A 175 26.65 18.65 -14.20
CA ALA A 175 25.23 18.60 -13.83
C ALA A 175 24.51 19.92 -14.13
N LEU A 176 25.13 21.07 -13.83
CA LEU A 176 24.59 22.38 -14.20
C LEU A 176 24.42 22.52 -15.72
N LYS A 177 25.43 22.15 -16.51
CA LYS A 177 25.36 22.14 -17.98
C LYS A 177 24.26 21.21 -18.50
N ARG A 178 23.96 20.11 -17.82
CA ARG A 178 22.81 19.25 -18.15
C ARG A 178 21.49 20.01 -17.96
N ILE A 179 21.31 20.72 -16.85
CA ILE A 179 20.12 21.54 -16.62
C ILE A 179 19.96 22.58 -17.74
N LEU A 180 21.05 23.23 -18.16
CA LEU A 180 21.04 24.19 -19.27
C LEU A 180 20.64 23.55 -20.61
N ARG A 181 21.18 22.37 -20.94
CA ARG A 181 20.74 21.60 -22.12
C ARG A 181 19.25 21.23 -22.05
N TYR A 182 18.73 20.92 -20.87
CA TYR A 182 17.32 20.64 -20.68
C TYR A 182 16.47 21.91 -20.91
N LEU A 183 16.88 23.05 -20.36
CA LEU A 183 16.23 24.34 -20.58
C LEU A 183 16.19 24.73 -22.05
N LYS A 184 17.28 24.49 -22.80
CA LYS A 184 17.34 24.76 -24.24
C LYS A 184 16.23 24.03 -25.01
N GLY A 185 15.91 22.80 -24.63
CA GLY A 185 14.82 22.03 -25.23
C GLY A 185 13.42 22.35 -24.70
N THR A 186 13.32 23.14 -23.62
CA THR A 186 12.07 23.37 -22.87
C THR A 186 11.83 24.85 -22.57
N LEU A 187 12.27 25.75 -23.46
CA LEU A 187 12.14 27.20 -23.27
C LEU A 187 10.69 27.69 -23.17
N SER A 188 9.74 26.94 -23.75
CA SER A 188 8.30 27.22 -23.71
C SER A 188 7.60 26.70 -22.46
N HIS A 189 8.29 25.99 -21.57
CA HIS A 189 7.68 25.50 -20.33
C HIS A 189 7.46 26.65 -19.34
N GLY A 190 6.36 26.55 -18.59
CA GLY A 190 5.96 27.50 -17.56
C GLY A 190 4.77 26.95 -16.76
N LEU A 191 4.23 27.76 -15.87
CA LEU A 191 3.12 27.37 -14.99
C LEU A 191 1.77 27.76 -15.60
N HIS A 192 0.85 26.81 -15.67
CA HIS A 192 -0.52 27.07 -16.11
C HIS A 192 -1.45 27.14 -14.89
N ILE A 193 -2.13 28.27 -14.73
CA ILE A 193 -3.16 28.49 -13.71
C ILE A 193 -4.51 28.60 -14.41
N LYS A 194 -5.36 27.59 -14.27
CA LYS A 194 -6.71 27.53 -14.85
C LYS A 194 -7.75 28.03 -13.88
N ALA A 195 -8.84 28.58 -14.40
CA ALA A 195 -10.02 28.81 -13.58
C ALA A 195 -10.56 27.47 -13.05
N SER A 196 -10.61 27.29 -11.74
CA SER A 196 -11.12 26.08 -11.10
C SER A 196 -11.75 26.40 -9.74
N ALA A 197 -12.55 25.48 -9.21
CA ALA A 197 -13.14 25.62 -7.90
C ALA A 197 -12.04 25.59 -6.80
N VAL A 198 -12.15 26.51 -5.85
CA VAL A 198 -11.26 26.62 -4.68
C VAL A 198 -11.88 25.88 -3.50
N ASP A 199 -12.08 24.57 -3.64
CA ASP A 199 -12.80 23.74 -2.65
C ASP A 199 -11.91 22.71 -1.94
N ARG A 200 -10.71 22.46 -2.46
CA ARG A 200 -9.79 21.44 -1.97
C ARG A 200 -8.33 21.85 -2.08
N LEU A 201 -7.55 21.38 -1.12
CA LEU A 201 -6.09 21.43 -1.14
C LEU A 201 -5.57 19.99 -1.09
N VAL A 202 -4.76 19.62 -2.09
CA VAL A 202 -4.16 18.28 -2.21
C VAL A 202 -2.66 18.43 -2.31
N ALA A 203 -1.94 17.69 -1.48
CA ALA A 203 -0.49 17.72 -1.45
C ALA A 203 0.10 16.33 -1.64
N TYR A 204 1.32 16.27 -2.15
CA TYR A 204 2.13 15.07 -2.30
C TYR A 204 3.47 15.31 -1.63
N SER A 205 3.97 14.34 -0.88
CA SER A 205 5.28 14.35 -0.21
C SER A 205 6.04 13.07 -0.51
N ASP A 206 7.34 13.20 -0.76
CA ASP A 206 8.30 12.10 -0.95
C ASP A 206 9.65 12.45 -0.29
N ALA A 207 10.46 11.45 0.05
CA ALA A 207 11.82 11.66 0.53
C ALA A 207 12.82 10.61 0.01
N ASP A 208 13.93 11.07 -0.58
CA ASP A 208 15.05 10.19 -0.94
C ASP A 208 15.89 9.86 0.31
N TRP A 209 15.50 8.79 1.02
CA TRP A 209 16.14 8.39 2.28
C TRP A 209 17.64 8.14 2.12
N ALA A 210 18.42 8.87 2.93
CA ALA A 210 19.87 8.85 2.89
C ALA A 210 20.42 9.09 1.48
N GLY A 211 19.78 10.03 0.77
CA GLY A 211 20.08 10.34 -0.62
C GLY A 211 21.49 10.84 -0.85
N CYS A 212 22.00 11.70 0.02
CA CYS A 212 23.33 12.27 -0.14
C CYS A 212 24.43 11.21 0.12
N PRO A 213 25.35 10.96 -0.84
CA PRO A 213 26.43 9.97 -0.66
C PRO A 213 27.36 10.29 0.51
N THR A 214 27.68 11.57 0.72
CA THR A 214 28.65 12.02 1.72
C THR A 214 28.05 12.20 3.11
N THR A 215 26.94 12.94 3.22
CA THR A 215 26.33 13.27 4.52
C THR A 215 25.27 12.27 4.98
N ARG A 216 24.81 11.37 4.08
CA ARG A 216 23.67 10.47 4.30
C ARG A 216 22.37 11.19 4.70
N ARG A 217 22.27 12.51 4.47
CA ARG A 217 21.03 13.28 4.64
C ARG A 217 20.07 13.03 3.47
N SER A 218 18.79 12.95 3.78
CA SER A 218 17.72 12.76 2.79
C SER A 218 17.37 14.08 2.09
N THR A 219 16.78 14.01 0.90
CA THR A 219 16.14 15.14 0.23
C THR A 219 14.63 14.95 0.30
N SER A 220 13.91 15.90 0.88
CA SER A 220 12.44 15.91 0.88
C SER A 220 11.91 16.80 -0.23
N GLY A 221 10.88 16.31 -0.90
CA GLY A 221 10.19 17.01 -1.96
C GLY A 221 8.69 17.02 -1.73
N PHE A 222 8.03 18.12 -2.11
CA PHE A 222 6.57 18.19 -2.10
C PHE A 222 6.02 19.02 -3.24
N CYS A 223 4.74 18.81 -3.55
CA CYS A 223 3.92 19.71 -4.36
C CYS A 223 2.50 19.81 -3.79
N VAL A 224 1.89 20.98 -3.92
CA VAL A 224 0.57 21.33 -3.39
C VAL A 224 -0.29 21.92 -4.50
N TYR A 225 -1.48 21.35 -4.65
CA TYR A 225 -2.48 21.73 -5.62
C TYR A 225 -3.68 22.37 -4.91
N LEU A 226 -4.10 23.54 -5.42
CA LEU A 226 -5.36 24.19 -5.09
C LEU A 226 -6.34 23.92 -6.24
N GLY A 227 -7.36 23.11 -5.98
CA GLY A 227 -8.18 22.55 -7.06
C GLY A 227 -7.31 21.70 -8.00
N ASP A 228 -7.16 22.15 -9.24
CA ASP A 228 -6.33 21.50 -10.26
C ASP A 228 -5.02 22.28 -10.54
N ASN A 229 -4.77 23.37 -9.83
CA ASN A 229 -3.62 24.24 -10.05
C ASN A 229 -2.49 23.92 -9.08
N LEU A 230 -1.29 23.66 -9.60
CA LEU A 230 -0.07 23.59 -8.78
C LEU A 230 0.28 24.99 -8.26
N VAL A 231 0.30 25.17 -6.95
CA VAL A 231 0.49 26.49 -6.31
C VAL A 231 1.68 26.57 -5.37
N SER A 232 2.18 25.43 -4.87
CA SER A 232 3.40 25.40 -4.05
C SER A 232 4.16 24.10 -4.28
N TRP A 233 5.49 24.17 -4.22
CA TRP A 233 6.39 23.02 -4.37
C TRP A 233 7.73 23.30 -3.71
N SER A 234 8.45 22.24 -3.38
CA SER A 234 9.78 22.36 -2.77
C SER A 234 10.60 21.10 -3.03
N SER A 235 11.92 21.28 -3.11
CA SER A 235 12.93 20.23 -3.04
C SER A 235 14.02 20.72 -2.10
N LYS A 236 14.17 20.13 -0.91
CA LYS A 236 15.13 20.59 0.11
C LYS A 236 15.82 19.42 0.80
N ARG A 237 17.13 19.58 1.06
CA ARG A 237 17.89 18.61 1.85
C ARG A 237 17.52 18.73 3.33
N GLN A 238 17.24 17.61 3.98
CA GLN A 238 16.94 17.57 5.41
C GLN A 238 18.16 18.03 6.21
N HIS A 239 17.94 18.81 7.27
CA HIS A 239 19.01 19.29 8.14
C HIS A 239 19.65 18.18 8.98
N VAL A 240 18.89 17.13 9.29
CA VAL A 240 19.30 16.01 10.14
C VAL A 240 19.28 14.70 9.36
N VAL A 241 20.18 13.78 9.71
CA VAL A 241 20.20 12.43 9.14
C VAL A 241 19.07 11.60 9.73
N SER A 242 18.21 11.06 8.87
CA SER A 242 17.12 10.16 9.24
C SER A 242 17.62 8.73 9.45
N ARG A 243 17.26 8.10 10.57
CA ARG A 243 17.68 6.73 10.92
C ARG A 243 16.83 5.65 10.23
N SER A 244 15.72 6.04 9.62
CA SER A 244 14.86 5.17 8.83
C SER A 244 14.21 5.92 7.67
N SER A 245 13.73 5.19 6.66
CA SER A 245 12.93 5.78 5.58
C SER A 245 11.64 6.39 6.10
N ALA A 246 10.97 5.74 7.07
CA ALA A 246 9.77 6.28 7.71
C ALA A 246 10.00 7.65 8.36
N GLU A 247 11.15 7.84 9.03
CA GLU A 247 11.52 9.12 9.65
C GLU A 247 11.79 10.21 8.60
N ALA A 248 12.47 9.86 7.50
CA ALA A 248 12.72 10.79 6.41
C ALA A 248 11.41 11.26 5.76
N GLU A 249 10.52 10.32 5.47
CA GLU A 249 9.20 10.57 4.88
C GLU A 249 8.32 11.40 5.81
N TYR A 250 8.35 11.09 7.11
CA TYR A 250 7.57 11.84 8.09
C TYR A 250 8.00 13.31 8.22
N ARG A 251 9.30 13.59 8.15
CA ARG A 251 9.81 14.97 8.07
C ARG A 251 9.33 15.67 6.79
N GLY A 252 9.25 14.95 5.67
CA GLY A 252 8.64 15.45 4.44
C GLY A 252 7.16 15.83 4.65
N ILE A 253 6.39 14.95 5.29
CA ILE A 253 4.98 15.19 5.65
C ILE A 253 4.86 16.42 6.55
N ALA A 254 5.68 16.56 7.59
CA ALA A 254 5.64 17.70 8.49
C ALA A 254 5.88 19.03 7.74
N ASN A 255 6.85 19.06 6.82
CA ASN A 255 7.12 20.23 5.99
C ASN A 255 5.92 20.62 5.13
N VAL A 256 5.29 19.66 4.43
CA VAL A 256 4.13 19.97 3.58
C VAL A 256 2.87 20.26 4.40
N VAL A 257 2.74 19.72 5.61
CA VAL A 257 1.66 20.08 6.53
C VAL A 257 1.81 21.52 7.03
N ALA A 258 3.04 21.97 7.29
CA ALA A 258 3.30 23.37 7.61
C ALA A 258 2.96 24.29 6.44
N GLU A 259 3.39 23.94 5.23
CA GLU A 259 3.09 24.69 4.01
C GLU A 259 1.57 24.78 3.76
N THR A 260 0.87 23.65 3.86
CA THR A 260 -0.58 23.61 3.65
C THR A 260 -1.36 24.30 4.75
N ALA A 261 -0.87 24.31 6.00
CA ALA A 261 -1.46 25.10 7.07
C ALA A 261 -1.33 26.61 6.80
N TRP A 262 -0.17 27.06 6.31
CA TRP A 262 0.03 28.44 5.87
C TRP A 262 -0.91 28.81 4.72
N LEU A 263 -1.01 27.97 3.69
CA LEU A 263 -1.95 28.17 2.56
C LEU A 263 -3.41 28.23 3.02
N ARG A 264 -3.82 27.37 3.96
CA ARG A 264 -5.19 27.43 4.52
C ARG A 264 -5.45 28.76 5.21
N ASN A 265 -4.52 29.26 6.02
CA ASN A 265 -4.67 30.55 6.69
C ASN A 265 -4.72 31.70 5.68
N LEU A 266 -3.89 31.65 4.63
CA LEU A 266 -3.94 32.63 3.54
C LEU A 266 -5.32 32.63 2.86
N LEU A 267 -5.87 31.45 2.55
CA LEU A 267 -7.20 31.32 1.95
C LEU A 267 -8.33 31.79 2.90
N LEU A 268 -8.19 31.60 4.22
CA LEU A 268 -9.11 32.19 5.21
C LEU A 268 -9.10 33.72 5.11
N GLU A 269 -7.92 34.34 5.03
CA GLU A 269 -7.75 35.80 4.95
C GLU A 269 -8.16 36.37 3.57
N LEU A 270 -8.11 35.54 2.54
CA LEU A 270 -8.66 35.81 1.20
C LEU A 270 -10.17 35.51 1.11
N TYR A 271 -10.87 35.31 2.24
CA TYR A 271 -12.31 35.05 2.27
C TYR A 271 -12.76 33.83 1.44
N CYS A 272 -11.86 32.86 1.23
CA CYS A 272 -12.13 31.59 0.56
C CYS A 272 -11.79 30.39 1.46
N PRO A 273 -12.45 30.26 2.62
CA PRO A 273 -12.14 29.23 3.60
C PRO A 273 -12.39 27.82 3.04
N LEU A 274 -11.40 26.94 3.21
CA LEU A 274 -11.56 25.53 2.87
C LEU A 274 -12.29 24.77 3.98
N SER A 275 -13.50 24.30 3.70
CA SER A 275 -14.27 23.47 4.63
C SER A 275 -13.78 22.02 4.69
N ARG A 276 -13.09 21.56 3.64
CA ARG A 276 -12.55 20.20 3.53
C ARG A 276 -11.15 20.10 4.14
N ALA A 277 -10.87 18.95 4.73
CA ALA A 277 -9.52 18.59 5.18
C ALA A 277 -8.54 18.56 4.01
N THR A 278 -7.33 19.07 4.20
CA THR A 278 -6.24 18.94 3.23
C THR A 278 -5.82 17.48 3.14
N VAL A 279 -5.75 16.93 1.93
CA VAL A 279 -5.25 15.56 1.71
C VAL A 279 -3.76 15.62 1.41
N VAL A 280 -2.95 14.91 2.19
CA VAL A 280 -1.49 14.79 1.99
C VAL A 280 -1.17 13.35 1.61
N PHE A 281 -0.70 13.15 0.38
CA PHE A 281 -0.30 11.85 -0.15
C PHE A 281 1.18 11.56 0.13
N CYS A 282 1.49 10.35 0.61
CA CYS A 282 2.84 9.83 0.81
C CYS A 282 2.85 8.34 0.46
N ASP A 283 3.92 7.81 -0.13
CA ASP A 283 4.02 6.38 -0.48
C ASP A 283 4.59 5.52 0.66
N ASN A 284 4.98 6.14 1.78
CA ASN A 284 5.47 5.44 2.96
C ASN A 284 4.36 5.19 3.99
N VAL A 285 3.90 3.95 4.03
CA VAL A 285 2.86 3.47 4.96
C VAL A 285 3.23 3.64 6.44
N SER A 286 4.52 3.63 6.78
CA SER A 286 4.96 3.82 8.17
C SER A 286 4.88 5.28 8.60
N ALA A 287 5.21 6.22 7.71
CA ALA A 287 5.06 7.66 7.97
C ALA A 287 3.58 8.06 8.08
N MET A 288 2.73 7.52 7.21
CA MET A 288 1.27 7.57 7.32
C MET A 288 0.73 7.18 8.71
N TYR A 289 1.18 6.03 9.22
CA TYR A 289 0.79 5.50 10.52
C TYR A 289 1.17 6.47 11.65
N LEU A 290 2.39 7.01 11.60
CA LEU A 290 2.91 7.94 12.59
C LEU A 290 2.02 9.19 12.72
N ALA A 291 1.35 9.62 11.65
CA ALA A 291 0.48 10.80 11.65
C ALA A 291 -0.89 10.55 12.31
N SER A 292 -1.32 9.29 12.42
CA SER A 292 -2.68 8.94 12.85
C SER A 292 -2.75 8.33 14.26
N ASN A 293 -1.64 7.92 14.88
CA ASN A 293 -1.66 7.23 16.19
C ASN A 293 -1.14 8.11 17.34
N PRO A 294 -1.90 8.41 18.40
CA PRO A 294 -1.40 9.12 19.57
C PRO A 294 -0.52 8.28 20.52
N VAL A 295 -0.52 6.94 20.41
CA VAL A 295 0.22 6.06 21.35
C VAL A 295 1.74 6.15 21.10
N GLN A 296 2.47 6.55 22.15
CA GLN A 296 3.92 6.72 22.19
C GLN A 296 4.69 5.47 21.73
N HIS A 297 5.73 5.70 20.93
CA HIS A 297 6.85 4.78 20.79
C HIS A 297 8.10 5.44 21.39
N GLN A 298 8.75 4.76 22.34
CA GLN A 298 10.04 5.14 22.95
C GLN A 298 11.23 5.21 21.96
N ARG A 299 11.00 5.21 20.63
CA ARG A 299 12.04 5.12 19.59
C ARG A 299 12.14 6.29 18.61
N THR A 300 11.43 7.41 18.81
CA THR A 300 11.43 8.55 17.85
C THR A 300 11.69 9.93 18.48
N LYS A 301 12.60 10.01 19.46
CA LYS A 301 13.01 11.27 20.12
C LYS A 301 13.48 12.38 19.16
N HIS A 302 13.89 12.04 17.93
CA HIS A 302 14.46 12.98 16.96
C HIS A 302 13.44 13.59 15.97
N VAL A 303 12.17 13.20 16.04
CA VAL A 303 11.05 13.75 15.23
C VAL A 303 9.80 14.01 16.09
N GLU A 304 9.95 14.06 17.42
CA GLU A 304 8.85 14.18 18.36
C GLU A 304 8.01 15.44 18.14
N ILE A 305 8.66 16.58 17.86
CA ILE A 305 7.99 17.85 17.55
C ILE A 305 7.17 17.74 16.27
N ASP A 306 7.76 17.20 15.20
CA ASP A 306 7.08 16.98 13.92
C ASP A 306 5.87 16.03 14.08
N LEU A 307 6.03 15.00 14.92
CA LEU A 307 4.95 14.05 15.26
C LEU A 307 3.77 14.78 15.91
N HIS A 308 4.03 15.55 16.97
CA HIS A 308 2.99 16.29 17.67
C HIS A 308 2.30 17.30 16.75
N PHE A 309 3.07 18.08 15.99
CA PHE A 309 2.54 19.08 15.06
C PHE A 309 1.59 18.48 14.02
N VAL A 310 2.02 17.41 13.32
CA VAL A 310 1.18 16.79 12.28
C VAL A 310 -0.06 16.12 12.89
N ARG A 311 0.10 15.42 14.02
CA ARG A 311 -1.00 14.74 14.71
C ARG A 311 -2.06 15.71 15.21
N GLU A 312 -1.66 16.86 15.73
CA GLU A 312 -2.57 17.91 16.14
C GLU A 312 -3.47 18.34 14.97
N ARG A 313 -2.87 18.60 13.79
CA ARG A 313 -3.61 18.97 12.57
C ARG A 313 -4.54 17.86 12.06
N VAL A 314 -4.16 16.60 12.24
CA VAL A 314 -5.00 15.44 11.91
C VAL A 314 -6.15 15.31 12.91
N ALA A 315 -5.89 15.44 14.21
CA ALA A 315 -6.87 15.30 15.28
C ALA A 315 -7.99 16.36 15.20
N ILE A 316 -7.65 17.60 14.85
CA ILE A 316 -8.65 18.67 14.61
C ILE A 316 -9.36 18.55 13.24
N GLY A 317 -9.04 17.52 12.44
CA GLY A 317 -9.67 17.26 11.15
C GLY A 317 -9.22 18.19 10.00
N HIS A 318 -8.16 18.98 10.18
CA HIS A 318 -7.67 19.90 9.15
C HIS A 318 -6.83 19.20 8.08
N VAL A 319 -6.22 18.06 8.41
CA VAL A 319 -5.32 17.30 7.53
C VAL A 319 -5.71 15.81 7.56
N ARG A 320 -5.61 15.16 6.40
CA ARG A 320 -5.67 13.70 6.25
C ARG A 320 -4.45 13.24 5.48
N VAL A 321 -3.63 12.39 6.09
CA VAL A 321 -2.50 11.77 5.40
C VAL A 321 -3.00 10.47 4.77
N LEU A 322 -2.79 10.28 3.46
CA LEU A 322 -3.23 9.11 2.68
C LEU A 322 -2.06 8.49 1.90
N HIS A 323 -2.15 7.17 1.67
CA HIS A 323 -1.14 6.47 0.88
C HIS A 323 -1.39 6.70 -0.61
N VAL A 324 -0.33 6.91 -1.39
CA VAL A 324 -0.38 6.92 -2.85
C VAL A 324 0.60 5.89 -3.44
N PRO A 325 0.21 5.10 -4.45
CA PRO A 325 1.16 4.23 -5.15
C PRO A 325 2.25 5.05 -5.85
N SER A 326 3.49 4.53 -5.93
CA SER A 326 4.63 5.23 -6.53
C SER A 326 4.46 5.58 -8.03
N ALA A 327 3.49 4.99 -8.72
CA ALA A 327 3.12 5.37 -10.09
C ALA A 327 2.40 6.74 -10.16
N TYR A 328 1.76 7.14 -9.06
CA TYR A 328 0.98 8.37 -8.90
C TYR A 328 1.62 9.34 -7.89
N GLN A 329 2.87 9.10 -7.51
CA GLN A 329 3.62 9.96 -6.60
C GLN A 329 4.21 11.14 -7.37
N TYR A 330 3.47 12.24 -7.45
CA TYR A 330 3.94 13.45 -8.16
C TYR A 330 5.09 14.15 -7.46
N ALA A 331 5.33 13.87 -6.17
CA ALA A 331 6.47 14.42 -5.45
C ALA A 331 7.83 13.81 -5.88
N ASP A 332 7.83 12.69 -6.62
CA ASP A 332 9.03 11.99 -7.10
C ASP A 332 10.01 12.93 -7.85
N ILE A 333 9.48 13.87 -8.64
CA ILE A 333 10.32 14.79 -9.44
C ILE A 333 11.13 15.75 -8.57
N PHE A 334 10.73 15.93 -7.31
CA PHE A 334 11.39 16.83 -6.36
C PHE A 334 12.41 16.13 -5.45
N THR A 335 12.58 14.81 -5.58
CA THR A 335 13.49 14.02 -4.71
C THR A 335 14.56 13.24 -5.48
N LYS A 336 14.33 12.94 -6.76
CA LYS A 336 15.22 12.10 -7.58
C LYS A 336 15.13 12.42 -9.07
N GLY A 337 16.17 12.01 -9.81
CA GLY A 337 16.15 12.05 -11.27
C GLY A 337 15.21 10.98 -11.84
N LEU A 338 14.36 11.37 -12.79
CA LEU A 338 13.33 10.50 -13.37
C LEU A 338 13.63 10.18 -14.85
N PRO A 339 13.15 9.02 -15.36
CA PRO A 339 13.22 8.70 -16.78
C PRO A 339 12.33 9.65 -17.60
N THR A 340 12.67 9.84 -18.89
CA THR A 340 11.99 10.78 -19.79
C THR A 340 10.47 10.67 -19.77
N SER A 341 9.93 9.44 -19.76
CA SER A 341 8.47 9.17 -19.75
C SER A 341 7.75 9.71 -18.50
N LYS A 342 8.42 9.73 -17.34
CA LYS A 342 7.90 10.32 -16.11
C LYS A 342 8.08 11.84 -16.08
N VAL A 343 9.16 12.37 -16.67
CA VAL A 343 9.40 13.82 -16.73
C VAL A 343 8.36 14.49 -17.64
N THR A 344 8.07 13.96 -18.82
CA THR A 344 7.07 14.53 -19.74
C THR A 344 5.65 14.49 -19.18
N SER A 345 5.29 13.44 -18.44
CA SER A 345 3.99 13.34 -17.76
C SER A 345 3.86 14.21 -16.50
N ALA A 346 4.99 14.60 -15.88
CA ALA A 346 5.01 15.55 -14.75
C ALA A 346 5.15 17.02 -15.17
N SER A 347 5.68 17.30 -16.38
CA SER A 347 5.90 18.66 -16.92
C SER A 347 4.60 19.34 -17.38
N VAL A 348 3.60 18.55 -17.73
CA VAL A 348 2.20 18.99 -17.89
C VAL A 348 1.43 18.12 -16.91
N PRO A 349 1.20 18.54 -15.65
CA PRO A 349 0.45 17.72 -14.72
C PRO A 349 -0.92 17.48 -15.37
N PRO A 350 -1.29 16.23 -15.72
CA PRO A 350 -2.70 15.95 -15.93
C PRO A 350 -3.40 16.35 -14.63
N SER A 351 -4.58 16.94 -14.72
CA SER A 351 -5.46 17.08 -13.55
C SER A 351 -5.39 15.76 -12.79
N PRO A 352 -5.22 15.76 -11.45
CA PRO A 352 -5.22 14.52 -10.70
C PRO A 352 -6.51 13.78 -11.07
N ARG A 353 -6.42 12.76 -11.94
CA ARG A 353 -7.43 11.72 -11.95
C ARG A 353 -7.34 11.17 -10.55
N SER A 354 -8.42 11.32 -9.80
CA SER A 354 -8.50 10.89 -8.41
C SER A 354 -7.79 9.54 -8.28
N PRO A 355 -6.71 9.43 -7.47
CA PRO A 355 -6.38 8.14 -6.89
C PRO A 355 -7.65 7.68 -6.18
N ARG A 356 -8.13 6.47 -6.46
CA ARG A 356 -9.40 5.96 -5.92
C ARG A 356 -9.48 6.28 -4.43
N THR A 357 -10.35 7.21 -4.06
CA THR A 357 -10.66 7.50 -2.65
C THR A 357 -11.12 6.21 -1.96
N GLN A 358 -11.05 6.15 -0.62
CA GLN A 358 -11.68 5.07 0.16
C GLN A 358 -13.13 4.82 -0.29
N THR A 359 -13.84 5.89 -0.67
CA THR A 359 -15.16 5.87 -1.28
C THR A 359 -15.17 5.23 -2.68
N GLU A 360 -14.20 5.51 -3.55
CA GLU A 360 -14.05 4.87 -4.88
C GLU A 360 -13.61 3.40 -4.79
N ILE A 361 -12.82 2.98 -3.78
CA ILE A 361 -12.51 1.56 -3.53
C ILE A 361 -13.80 0.83 -3.19
N LEU A 362 -14.58 1.37 -2.23
CA LEU A 362 -15.86 0.81 -1.82
C LEU A 362 -16.90 0.81 -2.96
N GLN A 363 -16.90 1.83 -3.82
CA GLN A 363 -17.77 1.93 -5.00
C GLN A 363 -17.34 1.03 -6.17
N SER A 364 -16.06 0.65 -6.25
CA SER A 364 -15.51 -0.24 -7.29
C SER A 364 -15.65 -1.73 -6.99
N THR A 365 -16.05 -2.08 -5.77
CA THR A 365 -16.23 -3.46 -5.32
C THR A 365 -17.71 -3.84 -5.32
N ASN A 366 -18.07 -5.06 -5.74
CA ASN A 366 -19.43 -5.61 -5.63
C ASN A 366 -19.82 -5.98 -4.17
N LEU A 367 -19.21 -5.30 -3.18
CA LEU A 367 -19.38 -5.57 -1.77
C LEU A 367 -20.60 -4.84 -1.23
N LYS A 368 -21.37 -5.54 -0.39
CA LYS A 368 -22.55 -4.99 0.27
C LYS A 368 -22.14 -4.15 1.48
N SER A 369 -22.67 -2.93 1.59
CA SER A 369 -22.52 -2.10 2.79
C SER A 369 -23.58 -2.49 3.83
N PHE A 370 -23.16 -2.81 5.04
CA PHE A 370 -24.04 -3.15 6.16
C PHE A 370 -23.93 -2.08 7.25
N SER A 371 -25.06 -1.77 7.89
CA SER A 371 -25.02 -0.98 9.12
C SER A 371 -24.58 -1.82 10.31
N PHE A 372 -23.94 -1.16 11.28
CA PHE A 372 -23.50 -1.80 12.51
C PHE A 372 -24.68 -2.42 13.25
N ASN A 373 -25.83 -1.74 13.29
CA ASN A 373 -27.03 -2.24 13.97
C ASN A 373 -27.56 -3.54 13.33
N VAL A 374 -27.52 -3.64 12.00
CA VAL A 374 -27.89 -4.88 11.30
C VAL A 374 -26.95 -6.02 11.68
N LEU A 375 -25.63 -5.81 11.65
CA LEU A 375 -24.66 -6.85 12.01
C LEU A 375 -24.70 -7.21 13.49
N LYS A 376 -24.96 -6.22 14.36
CA LYS A 376 -25.20 -6.42 15.78
C LYS A 376 -26.43 -7.31 15.99
N THR A 377 -27.56 -7.06 15.34
CA THR A 377 -28.76 -7.91 15.46
C THR A 377 -28.52 -9.30 14.85
N ALA A 378 -27.89 -9.37 13.67
CA ALA A 378 -27.59 -10.63 12.98
C ALA A 378 -26.72 -11.58 13.82
N THR A 379 -25.78 -11.02 14.59
CA THR A 379 -24.88 -11.74 15.51
C THR A 379 -25.43 -11.87 16.93
N ARG A 380 -26.70 -11.47 17.15
CA ARG A 380 -27.35 -11.45 18.47
C ARG A 380 -26.54 -10.67 19.52
N ASN A 381 -26.09 -9.48 19.14
CA ASN A 381 -25.23 -8.59 19.90
C ASN A 381 -23.85 -9.17 20.20
N PHE A 382 -23.22 -9.79 19.19
CA PHE A 382 -21.88 -10.38 19.28
C PHE A 382 -21.72 -11.34 20.48
N ARG A 383 -22.74 -12.19 20.71
CA ARG A 383 -22.73 -13.09 21.88
C ARG A 383 -21.54 -14.05 21.84
N PRO A 384 -20.94 -14.37 23.01
CA PRO A 384 -19.82 -15.31 23.09
C PRO A 384 -20.10 -16.69 22.51
N ASP A 385 -21.34 -17.18 22.59
CA ASP A 385 -21.76 -18.47 22.02
C ASP A 385 -21.83 -18.49 20.48
N SER A 386 -21.67 -17.33 19.84
CA SER A 386 -21.59 -17.20 18.38
C SER A 386 -20.16 -17.07 17.86
N VAL A 387 -19.16 -17.05 18.74
CA VAL A 387 -17.75 -16.91 18.34
C VAL A 387 -17.30 -18.15 17.56
N LEU A 388 -16.81 -17.92 16.35
CA LEU A 388 -16.26 -18.94 15.45
C LEU A 388 -14.74 -19.04 15.58
N GLY A 389 -14.08 -17.94 15.93
CA GLY A 389 -12.64 -17.84 16.12
C GLY A 389 -12.24 -16.50 16.69
N GLU A 390 -11.10 -16.46 17.35
CA GLU A 390 -10.51 -15.27 17.96
C GLU A 390 -9.00 -15.31 17.73
N GLY A 391 -8.41 -14.17 17.36
CA GLY A 391 -6.98 -14.08 17.08
C GLY A 391 -6.47 -12.65 17.13
N GLY A 392 -5.20 -12.44 16.73
CA GLY A 392 -4.56 -11.12 16.73
C GLY A 392 -5.27 -10.07 15.85
N PHE A 393 -6.15 -10.53 14.95
CA PHE A 393 -6.88 -9.74 13.97
C PHE A 393 -8.36 -9.53 14.34
N GLY A 394 -8.74 -9.83 15.58
CA GLY A 394 -10.11 -9.67 16.07
C GLY A 394 -10.89 -10.98 16.21
N SER A 395 -12.17 -10.83 16.49
CA SER A 395 -13.09 -11.93 16.79
C SER A 395 -14.08 -12.11 15.64
N VAL A 396 -14.35 -13.36 15.28
CA VAL A 396 -15.29 -13.72 14.22
C VAL A 396 -16.55 -14.32 14.83
N PHE A 397 -17.71 -13.79 14.47
CA PHE A 397 -19.01 -14.18 15.00
C PHE A 397 -19.89 -14.78 13.91
N LYS A 398 -20.72 -15.76 14.26
CA LYS A 398 -21.75 -16.33 13.40
C LYS A 398 -22.98 -15.43 13.40
N GLY A 399 -23.50 -15.11 12.21
CA GLY A 399 -24.73 -14.33 12.05
C GLY A 399 -25.65 -14.89 10.97
N TRP A 400 -26.86 -14.33 10.91
CA TRP A 400 -27.88 -14.66 9.90
C TRP A 400 -28.42 -13.37 9.28
N ILE A 401 -28.47 -13.31 7.95
CA ILE A 401 -29.03 -12.19 7.20
C ILE A 401 -29.98 -12.72 6.12
N ASP A 402 -30.95 -11.90 5.74
CA ASP A 402 -31.74 -12.13 4.55
C ASP A 402 -30.94 -11.71 3.30
N GLU A 403 -30.90 -12.56 2.27
CA GLU A 403 -29.99 -12.37 1.14
C GLU A 403 -30.36 -11.18 0.24
N GLN A 404 -31.67 -10.87 0.17
CA GLN A 404 -32.24 -9.82 -0.68
C GLN A 404 -32.27 -8.48 0.03
N SER A 405 -32.86 -8.42 1.23
CA SER A 405 -33.02 -7.19 2.01
C SER A 405 -31.78 -6.80 2.80
N LEU A 406 -30.82 -7.73 2.99
CA LEU A 406 -29.65 -7.58 3.86
C LEU A 406 -29.97 -7.32 5.33
N ALA A 407 -31.24 -7.44 5.72
CA ALA A 407 -31.67 -7.31 7.10
C ALA A 407 -31.21 -8.50 7.94
N ALA A 408 -31.11 -8.31 9.25
CA ALA A 408 -30.83 -9.40 10.17
C ALA A 408 -31.97 -10.44 10.15
N ALA A 409 -31.62 -11.72 10.06
CA ALA A 409 -32.57 -12.82 10.08
C ALA A 409 -32.49 -13.60 11.40
N LYS A 410 -33.52 -14.39 11.70
CA LYS A 410 -33.53 -15.25 12.90
C LYS A 410 -32.56 -16.42 12.69
N PRO A 411 -31.92 -16.95 13.76
CA PRO A 411 -31.10 -18.15 13.65
C PRO A 411 -31.85 -19.31 12.99
N GLY A 412 -31.23 -19.91 11.98
CA GLY A 412 -31.85 -20.98 11.19
C GLY A 412 -32.73 -20.50 10.02
N THR A 413 -32.91 -19.18 9.87
CA THR A 413 -33.59 -18.56 8.73
C THR A 413 -32.62 -17.64 7.99
N GLY A 414 -32.72 -17.58 6.66
CA GLY A 414 -31.82 -16.78 5.81
C GLY A 414 -30.41 -17.37 5.65
N THR A 415 -29.51 -16.53 5.13
CA THR A 415 -28.13 -16.89 4.80
C THR A 415 -27.22 -16.75 6.02
N VAL A 416 -26.45 -17.80 6.30
CA VAL A 416 -25.48 -17.80 7.40
C VAL A 416 -24.21 -17.06 6.96
N ILE A 417 -23.75 -16.14 7.80
CA ILE A 417 -22.56 -15.31 7.55
C ILE A 417 -21.55 -15.42 8.69
N ALA A 418 -20.29 -15.14 8.37
CA ALA A 418 -19.24 -14.91 9.35
C ALA A 418 -18.90 -13.42 9.40
N VAL A 419 -19.05 -12.81 10.58
CA VAL A 419 -18.81 -11.38 10.81
C VAL A 419 -17.51 -11.24 11.60
N LYS A 420 -16.44 -10.80 10.94
CA LYS A 420 -15.17 -10.47 11.60
C LYS A 420 -15.25 -9.05 12.13
N ARG A 421 -15.20 -8.92 13.46
CA ARG A 421 -15.03 -7.64 14.14
C ARG A 421 -13.55 -7.47 14.46
N LEU A 422 -12.90 -6.52 13.80
CA LEU A 422 -11.48 -6.27 14.02
C LEU A 422 -11.26 -5.62 15.39
N ASN A 423 -10.10 -5.89 15.98
CA ASN A 423 -9.71 -5.31 17.25
C ASN A 423 -9.76 -3.78 17.19
N HIS A 424 -10.38 -3.16 18.19
CA HIS A 424 -10.49 -1.70 18.32
C HIS A 424 -9.12 -1.04 18.60
N GLU A 425 -8.14 -1.83 19.06
CA GLU A 425 -6.84 -1.34 19.49
C GLU A 425 -5.79 -1.40 18.37
N GLY A 426 -5.52 -0.25 17.76
CA GLY A 426 -4.35 -0.04 16.91
C GLY A 426 -4.59 -0.04 15.40
N ILE A 427 -3.73 0.69 14.68
CA ILE A 427 -3.79 0.87 13.22
C ILE A 427 -3.52 -0.44 12.46
N GLN A 428 -2.95 -1.48 13.09
CA GLN A 428 -2.77 -2.79 12.47
C GLN A 428 -4.11 -3.37 11.98
N GLY A 429 -5.17 -3.31 12.81
CA GLY A 429 -6.51 -3.79 12.41
C GLY A 429 -7.13 -2.97 11.26
N HIS A 430 -6.78 -1.69 11.11
CA HIS A 430 -7.23 -0.87 9.96
C HIS A 430 -6.51 -1.25 8.66
N GLN A 431 -5.20 -1.45 8.72
CA GLN A 431 -4.41 -1.87 7.56
C GLN A 431 -4.87 -3.23 7.05
N GLU A 432 -5.16 -4.16 7.96
CA GLU A 432 -5.70 -5.46 7.63
C GLU A 432 -7.10 -5.35 7.02
N TRP A 433 -7.98 -4.52 7.59
CA TRP A 433 -9.31 -4.26 7.00
C TRP A 433 -9.23 -3.75 5.56
N LEU A 434 -8.37 -2.76 5.31
CA LEU A 434 -8.16 -2.20 3.98
C LEU A 434 -7.56 -3.22 3.01
N ALA A 435 -6.56 -4.00 3.46
CA ALA A 435 -5.98 -5.05 2.65
C ALA A 435 -7.02 -6.10 2.27
N GLU A 436 -7.84 -6.55 3.23
CA GLU A 436 -8.90 -7.53 2.98
C GLU A 436 -9.94 -7.01 1.99
N ILE A 437 -10.40 -5.75 2.12
CA ILE A 437 -11.31 -5.15 1.14
C ILE A 437 -10.67 -5.02 -0.23
N ASN A 438 -9.41 -4.58 -0.31
CA ASN A 438 -8.73 -4.38 -1.58
C ASN A 438 -8.56 -5.70 -2.34
N TYR A 439 -8.13 -6.76 -1.66
CA TYR A 439 -7.91 -8.06 -2.27
C TYR A 439 -9.21 -8.84 -2.45
N LEU A 440 -9.94 -9.16 -1.38
CA LEU A 440 -11.15 -9.98 -1.47
C LEU A 440 -12.36 -9.24 -2.06
N GLY A 441 -12.35 -7.91 -2.12
CA GLY A 441 -13.37 -7.14 -2.83
C GLY A 441 -13.23 -7.20 -4.36
N GLN A 442 -12.06 -7.57 -4.87
CA GLN A 442 -11.76 -7.61 -6.32
C GLN A 442 -11.43 -9.01 -6.82
N LEU A 443 -10.94 -9.90 -5.96
CA LEU A 443 -10.57 -11.27 -6.29
C LEU A 443 -11.74 -12.24 -6.06
N TYR A 444 -11.97 -13.11 -7.04
CA TYR A 444 -12.99 -14.15 -6.95
C TYR A 444 -12.45 -15.48 -7.46
N HIS A 445 -12.48 -16.50 -6.60
CA HIS A 445 -12.03 -17.84 -6.94
C HIS A 445 -12.64 -18.89 -5.99
N GLN A 446 -12.90 -20.11 -6.48
CA GLN A 446 -13.58 -21.16 -5.70
C GLN A 446 -12.83 -21.56 -4.42
N ASN A 447 -11.50 -21.39 -4.39
CA ASN A 447 -10.63 -21.68 -3.25
C ASN A 447 -10.21 -20.44 -2.46
N LEU A 448 -10.92 -19.32 -2.60
CA LEU A 448 -10.79 -18.14 -1.75
C LEU A 448 -12.12 -17.90 -1.03
N VAL A 449 -12.06 -17.48 0.24
CA VAL A 449 -13.28 -17.15 1.00
C VAL A 449 -13.88 -15.86 0.42
N LYS A 450 -15.17 -15.92 0.08
CA LYS A 450 -15.92 -14.80 -0.46
C LYS A 450 -16.18 -13.75 0.63
N LEU A 451 -15.66 -12.54 0.41
CA LEU A 451 -16.08 -11.36 1.13
C LEU A 451 -17.44 -10.90 0.55
N ILE A 452 -18.47 -10.91 1.37
CA ILE A 452 -19.84 -10.50 1.01
C ILE A 452 -20.00 -8.98 1.14
N GLY A 453 -19.39 -8.40 2.17
CA GLY A 453 -19.56 -6.99 2.46
C GLY A 453 -18.76 -6.51 3.65
N TYR A 454 -19.04 -5.28 4.06
CA TYR A 454 -18.33 -4.60 5.14
C TYR A 454 -19.29 -3.70 5.93
N CYS A 455 -18.87 -3.32 7.14
CA CYS A 455 -19.44 -2.23 7.91
C CYS A 455 -18.33 -1.27 8.28
N LEU A 456 -18.57 0.01 8.00
CA LEU A 456 -17.73 1.14 8.39
C LEU A 456 -18.65 2.24 8.92
N GLU A 457 -18.96 2.18 10.21
CA GLU A 457 -19.75 3.18 10.92
C GLU A 457 -19.00 3.57 12.19
N ASP A 458 -18.74 4.85 12.39
CA ASP A 458 -17.91 5.36 13.49
C ASP A 458 -16.56 4.62 13.59
N ASP A 459 -16.25 4.03 14.75
CA ASP A 459 -15.07 3.20 14.98
C ASP A 459 -15.30 1.70 14.69
N HIS A 460 -16.49 1.33 14.24
CA HIS A 460 -16.85 -0.05 13.95
C HIS A 460 -16.40 -0.47 12.55
N ARG A 461 -15.32 -1.27 12.51
CA ARG A 461 -14.80 -1.91 11.31
C ARG A 461 -15.12 -3.39 11.33
N LEU A 462 -16.04 -3.81 10.48
CA LEU A 462 -16.42 -5.21 10.35
C LEU A 462 -16.35 -5.66 8.90
N LEU A 463 -16.06 -6.95 8.73
CA LEU A 463 -16.06 -7.63 7.44
C LEU A 463 -17.03 -8.80 7.51
N VAL A 464 -17.79 -8.99 6.43
CA VAL A 464 -18.84 -10.00 6.33
C VAL A 464 -18.43 -11.00 5.26
N TYR A 465 -18.25 -12.26 5.63
CA TYR A 465 -17.84 -13.34 4.74
C TYR A 465 -18.91 -14.41 4.65
N GLU A 466 -18.79 -15.26 3.63
CA GLU A 466 -19.48 -16.55 3.62
C GLU A 466 -19.11 -17.37 4.86
N PHE A 467 -20.09 -18.06 5.43
CA PHE A 467 -19.86 -18.93 6.58
C PHE A 467 -19.24 -20.27 6.14
N MET A 468 -18.15 -20.66 6.81
CA MET A 468 -17.43 -21.91 6.56
C MET A 468 -17.74 -22.95 7.65
N PRO A 469 -18.69 -23.87 7.43
CA PRO A 469 -19.30 -24.67 8.50
C PRO A 469 -18.36 -25.68 9.16
N ARG A 470 -17.27 -26.09 8.49
CA ARG A 470 -16.28 -27.00 9.07
C ARG A 470 -15.12 -26.26 9.74
N GLY A 471 -15.11 -24.92 9.75
CA GLY A 471 -14.05 -24.13 10.38
C GLY A 471 -12.68 -24.30 9.71
N SER A 472 -11.60 -24.03 10.45
CA SER A 472 -10.23 -24.08 9.94
C SER A 472 -9.64 -25.48 9.90
N LEU A 473 -8.70 -25.73 8.97
CA LEU A 473 -7.93 -26.97 8.88
C LEU A 473 -7.20 -27.28 10.19
N GLU A 474 -6.66 -26.26 10.86
CA GLU A 474 -6.03 -26.39 12.18
C GLU A 474 -6.91 -27.15 13.18
N ASN A 475 -8.22 -26.85 13.22
CA ASN A 475 -9.15 -27.50 14.14
C ASN A 475 -9.26 -29.01 13.87
N HIS A 476 -9.22 -29.42 12.60
CA HIS A 476 -9.31 -30.83 12.23
C HIS A 476 -8.00 -31.61 12.45
N LEU A 477 -6.86 -30.93 12.43
CA LEU A 477 -5.56 -31.58 12.62
C LEU A 477 -5.21 -31.74 14.11
N PHE A 478 -5.45 -30.71 14.93
CA PHE A 478 -4.85 -30.63 16.26
C PHE A 478 -5.83 -30.65 17.44
N ARG A 479 -7.13 -30.38 17.24
CA ARG A 479 -8.07 -30.49 18.37
C ARG A 479 -8.28 -31.97 18.72
N ARG A 480 -8.14 -32.26 20.02
CA ARG A 480 -8.43 -33.58 20.59
C ARG A 480 -9.78 -33.49 21.30
N SER A 481 -10.84 -33.87 20.61
CA SER A 481 -12.17 -34.06 21.18
C SER A 481 -12.77 -35.32 20.59
N SER A 482 -13.46 -36.11 21.41
CA SER A 482 -14.07 -37.39 21.02
C SER A 482 -15.08 -37.28 19.88
N TYR A 483 -15.62 -36.08 19.62
CA TYR A 483 -16.59 -35.81 18.57
C TYR A 483 -15.97 -35.38 17.23
N PHE A 484 -14.67 -35.08 17.17
CA PHE A 484 -13.99 -34.66 15.93
C PHE A 484 -13.23 -35.84 15.32
N GLN A 485 -13.73 -36.37 14.21
CA GLN A 485 -12.97 -37.35 13.42
C GLN A 485 -11.81 -36.66 12.69
N PRO A 486 -10.57 -37.17 12.81
CA PRO A 486 -9.43 -36.68 12.05
C PRO A 486 -9.72 -36.76 10.54
N LEU A 487 -9.23 -35.80 9.75
CA LEU A 487 -9.35 -35.88 8.30
C LEU A 487 -8.65 -37.15 7.79
N SER A 488 -9.36 -37.91 6.96
CA SER A 488 -8.80 -39.04 6.23
C SER A 488 -7.70 -38.58 5.28
N TRP A 489 -6.84 -39.50 4.86
CA TRP A 489 -5.80 -39.22 3.86
C TRP A 489 -6.36 -38.49 2.63
N ASN A 490 -7.46 -39.01 2.06
CA ASN A 490 -8.08 -38.44 0.86
C ASN A 490 -8.56 -37.00 1.08
N LEU A 491 -9.14 -36.71 2.24
CA LEU A 491 -9.58 -35.36 2.58
C LEU A 491 -8.39 -34.42 2.82
N ARG A 492 -7.29 -34.90 3.41
CA ARG A 492 -6.07 -34.11 3.57
C ARG A 492 -5.47 -33.71 2.23
N ILE A 493 -5.37 -34.64 1.28
CA ILE A 493 -4.88 -34.34 -0.08
C ILE A 493 -5.85 -33.43 -0.84
N LYS A 494 -7.16 -33.65 -0.71
CA LYS A 494 -8.18 -32.75 -1.29
C LYS A 494 -8.05 -31.33 -0.77
N VAL A 495 -7.87 -31.15 0.54
CA VAL A 495 -7.68 -29.84 1.18
C VAL A 495 -6.37 -29.20 0.73
N ALA A 496 -5.27 -29.95 0.68
CA ALA A 496 -3.98 -29.46 0.16
C ALA A 496 -4.11 -28.96 -1.27
N LEU A 497 -4.79 -29.72 -2.14
CA LEU A 497 -5.01 -29.37 -3.53
C LEU A 497 -5.85 -28.10 -3.66
N GLY A 498 -6.96 -27.99 -2.91
CA GLY A 498 -7.78 -26.78 -2.91
C GLY A 498 -7.01 -25.54 -2.46
N ALA A 499 -6.23 -25.66 -1.39
CA ALA A 499 -5.40 -24.56 -0.90
C ALA A 499 -4.29 -24.18 -1.90
N ALA A 500 -3.69 -25.16 -2.59
CA ALA A 500 -2.71 -24.93 -3.65
C ALA A 500 -3.34 -24.21 -4.87
N LYS A 501 -4.57 -24.58 -5.26
CA LYS A 501 -5.31 -23.90 -6.34
C LYS A 501 -5.59 -22.45 -6.00
N GLY A 502 -6.00 -22.17 -4.75
CA GLY A 502 -6.16 -20.80 -4.26
C GLY A 502 -4.85 -20.01 -4.33
N LEU A 503 -3.74 -20.62 -3.93
CA LEU A 503 -2.42 -19.96 -3.97
C LEU A 503 -1.93 -19.73 -5.41
N ALA A 504 -2.15 -20.69 -6.31
CA ALA A 504 -1.80 -20.57 -7.73
C ALA A 504 -2.54 -19.42 -8.40
N TYR A 505 -3.84 -19.27 -8.12
CA TYR A 505 -4.62 -18.13 -8.58
C TYR A 505 -4.03 -16.80 -8.08
N LEU A 506 -3.66 -16.70 -6.79
CA LEU A 506 -3.05 -15.46 -6.28
C LEU A 506 -1.73 -15.12 -6.96
N HIS A 507 -0.91 -16.13 -7.27
CA HIS A 507 0.39 -15.95 -7.92
C HIS A 507 0.30 -15.78 -9.44
N SER A 508 -0.90 -15.86 -10.02
CA SER A 508 -1.09 -15.78 -11.45
C SER A 508 -0.70 -14.40 -12.01
N PRO A 509 -0.41 -14.29 -13.32
CA PRO A 509 -0.10 -13.01 -13.95
C PRO A 509 -1.22 -11.96 -13.81
N GLU A 510 -2.46 -12.40 -13.61
CA GLU A 510 -3.64 -11.54 -13.46
C GLU A 510 -3.73 -10.97 -12.04
N ALA A 511 -3.54 -11.79 -11.01
CA ALA A 511 -3.65 -11.35 -9.62
C ALA A 511 -2.35 -10.74 -9.09
N LYS A 512 -1.20 -11.36 -9.36
CA LYS A 512 0.13 -10.96 -8.85
C LYS A 512 0.12 -10.62 -7.35
N VAL A 513 -0.52 -11.43 -6.51
CA VAL A 513 -0.63 -11.23 -5.06
C VAL A 513 0.26 -12.23 -4.33
N ILE A 514 1.04 -11.77 -3.36
CA ILE A 514 1.75 -12.59 -2.37
C ILE A 514 0.92 -12.64 -1.09
N TYR A 515 0.56 -13.84 -0.66
CA TYR A 515 -0.39 -14.06 0.43
C TYR A 515 0.20 -13.81 1.82
N ARG A 516 1.48 -14.17 2.01
CA ARG A 516 2.34 -13.88 3.17
C ARG A 516 1.97 -14.53 4.50
N ASP A 517 0.74 -14.98 4.71
CA ASP A 517 0.29 -15.65 5.93
C ASP A 517 -0.38 -17.01 5.64
N PHE A 518 0.28 -17.82 4.80
CA PHE A 518 -0.17 -19.17 4.48
C PHE A 518 0.06 -20.12 5.69
N LYS A 519 -1.01 -20.52 6.36
CA LYS A 519 -0.99 -21.40 7.55
C LYS A 519 -2.29 -22.18 7.70
N SER A 520 -2.28 -23.26 8.48
CA SER A 520 -3.45 -24.14 8.64
C SER A 520 -4.67 -23.49 9.30
N SER A 521 -4.50 -22.44 10.11
CA SER A 521 -5.63 -21.69 10.67
C SER A 521 -6.31 -20.74 9.67
N ASN A 522 -5.63 -20.38 8.58
CA ASN A 522 -6.14 -19.52 7.50
C ASN A 522 -6.68 -20.32 6.30
N ILE A 523 -6.80 -21.64 6.43
CA ILE A 523 -7.43 -22.52 5.43
C ILE A 523 -8.75 -22.99 6.02
N LEU A 524 -9.86 -22.44 5.53
CA LEU A 524 -11.20 -22.79 5.98
C LEU A 524 -11.81 -23.87 5.10
N ILE A 525 -12.73 -24.66 5.68
CA ILE A 525 -13.31 -25.85 5.05
C ILE A 525 -14.84 -25.70 4.96
N ASP A 526 -15.38 -25.90 3.75
CA ASP A 526 -16.83 -25.86 3.50
C ASP A 526 -17.52 -27.20 3.84
N SER A 527 -18.84 -27.29 3.65
CA SER A 527 -19.62 -28.51 3.92
C SER A 527 -19.11 -29.74 3.15
N ASN A 528 -18.56 -29.52 1.95
CA ASN A 528 -18.09 -30.55 1.02
C ASN A 528 -16.59 -30.84 1.18
N TYR A 529 -15.95 -30.32 2.24
CA TYR A 529 -14.51 -30.43 2.47
C TYR A 529 -13.65 -29.78 1.37
N ASN A 530 -14.15 -28.75 0.70
CA ASN A 530 -13.31 -27.92 -0.16
C ASN A 530 -12.60 -26.87 0.71
N ALA A 531 -11.33 -26.65 0.39
CA ALA A 531 -10.50 -25.67 1.07
C ALA A 531 -10.65 -24.28 0.45
N LYS A 532 -10.75 -23.25 1.29
CA LYS A 532 -10.72 -21.85 0.90
C LYS A 532 -9.73 -21.06 1.76
N LEU A 533 -8.87 -20.27 1.12
CA LEU A 533 -7.94 -19.37 1.82
C LEU A 533 -8.71 -18.16 2.38
N SER A 534 -8.41 -17.77 3.60
CA SER A 534 -9.04 -16.67 4.34
C SER A 534 -8.02 -15.82 5.08
N ASP A 535 -8.35 -14.58 5.43
CA ASP A 535 -7.49 -13.68 6.22
C ASP A 535 -6.37 -13.06 5.37
N PHE A 536 -6.77 -12.13 4.49
CA PHE A 536 -5.89 -11.43 3.55
C PHE A 536 -5.24 -10.17 4.15
N GLY A 537 -5.36 -9.97 5.46
CA GLY A 537 -4.92 -8.75 6.14
C GLY A 537 -3.42 -8.43 5.97
N LEU A 538 -2.60 -9.43 5.68
CA LEU A 538 -1.15 -9.30 5.47
C LEU A 538 -0.70 -9.38 4.01
N ALA A 539 -1.63 -9.64 3.07
CA ALA A 539 -1.34 -9.83 1.66
C ALA A 539 -0.71 -8.57 1.03
N LYS A 540 0.07 -8.78 -0.03
CA LYS A 540 0.78 -7.72 -0.73
C LYS A 540 0.81 -7.96 -2.23
N ASP A 541 0.84 -6.89 -3.00
CA ASP A 541 1.11 -6.96 -4.42
C ASP A 541 2.53 -7.49 -4.63
N GLY A 542 2.70 -8.30 -5.67
CA GLY A 542 3.97 -8.82 -6.11
C GLY A 542 4.91 -7.72 -6.63
N PRO A 543 6.15 -8.07 -6.98
CA PRO A 543 7.12 -7.11 -7.49
C PRO A 543 6.61 -6.40 -8.76
N VAL A 544 6.78 -5.08 -8.80
CA VAL A 544 6.52 -4.26 -9.99
C VAL A 544 7.63 -4.47 -11.02
N ASP A 545 7.29 -4.39 -12.31
CA ASP A 545 8.18 -4.70 -13.44
C ASP A 545 9.60 -4.15 -13.25
N GLY A 546 10.58 -5.05 -13.24
CA GLY A 546 12.01 -4.76 -13.03
C GLY A 546 12.55 -5.11 -11.64
N LYS A 547 11.70 -5.43 -10.64
CA LYS A 547 12.13 -5.92 -9.33
C LYS A 547 11.90 -7.44 -9.20
N SER A 548 12.83 -8.14 -8.52
CA SER A 548 12.71 -9.58 -8.25
C SER A 548 11.94 -9.92 -6.97
N HIS A 549 11.73 -8.93 -6.09
CA HIS A 549 11.14 -9.11 -4.76
C HIS A 549 10.47 -7.82 -4.26
N VAL A 550 9.69 -7.96 -3.19
CA VAL A 550 9.08 -6.85 -2.45
C VAL A 550 9.82 -6.69 -1.12
N SER A 551 10.54 -5.58 -0.93
CA SER A 551 11.20 -5.28 0.35
C SER A 551 10.16 -4.78 1.35
N THR A 552 9.93 -5.51 2.44
CA THR A 552 8.92 -5.15 3.45
C THR A 552 9.36 -5.61 4.85
N ARG A 553 8.75 -5.04 5.90
CA ARG A 553 8.95 -5.53 7.28
C ARG A 553 8.66 -7.03 7.32
N VAL A 554 9.42 -7.79 8.08
CA VAL A 554 9.11 -9.22 8.29
C VAL A 554 7.80 -9.32 9.11
N MET A 555 6.77 -9.89 8.50
CA MET A 555 5.43 -10.12 9.08
C MET A 555 4.91 -11.48 8.59
N GLY A 556 4.04 -12.11 9.38
CA GLY A 556 3.53 -13.45 9.15
C GLY A 556 3.65 -14.30 10.42
N THR A 557 3.13 -15.52 10.38
CA THR A 557 3.11 -16.39 11.56
C THR A 557 4.45 -17.12 11.73
N HIS A 558 5.04 -17.00 12.92
CA HIS A 558 6.30 -17.68 13.26
C HIS A 558 6.16 -19.20 13.07
N GLY A 559 7.16 -19.84 12.44
CA GLY A 559 7.13 -21.26 12.09
C GLY A 559 6.75 -21.57 10.63
N TYR A 560 6.07 -20.63 9.95
CA TYR A 560 5.70 -20.76 8.53
C TYR A 560 6.58 -19.92 7.60
N ALA A 561 7.23 -18.87 8.11
CA ALA A 561 7.97 -17.91 7.31
C ALA A 561 9.24 -18.51 6.69
N ALA A 562 9.47 -18.20 5.41
CA ALA A 562 10.63 -18.66 4.66
C ALA A 562 11.95 -18.05 5.20
N PRO A 563 13.06 -18.82 5.21
CA PRO A 563 14.32 -18.40 5.83
C PRO A 563 14.92 -17.15 5.19
N GLU A 564 14.87 -17.03 3.86
CA GLU A 564 15.35 -15.85 3.14
C GLU A 564 14.54 -14.60 3.48
N TYR A 565 13.23 -14.76 3.64
CA TYR A 565 12.34 -13.65 3.97
C TYR A 565 12.60 -13.17 5.40
N MET A 566 12.76 -14.10 6.34
CA MET A 566 13.13 -13.78 7.72
C MET A 566 14.49 -13.08 7.82
N ALA A 567 15.47 -13.49 7.00
CA ALA A 567 16.82 -12.95 7.04
C ALA A 567 16.95 -11.58 6.36
N THR A 568 16.21 -11.35 5.26
CA THR A 568 16.43 -10.18 4.38
C THR A 568 15.26 -9.21 4.31
N GLY A 569 14.05 -9.64 4.69
CA GLY A 569 12.82 -8.89 4.44
C GLY A 569 12.38 -8.88 2.98
N HIS A 570 13.05 -9.64 2.10
CA HIS A 570 12.65 -9.79 0.70
C HIS A 570 11.52 -10.81 0.57
N LEU A 571 10.32 -10.30 0.31
CA LEU A 571 9.12 -11.11 0.14
C LEU A 571 8.93 -11.46 -1.34
N THR A 572 8.64 -12.73 -1.63
CA THR A 572 8.38 -13.24 -2.98
C THR A 572 7.25 -14.26 -2.97
N ALA A 573 6.68 -14.58 -4.14
CA ALA A 573 5.73 -15.70 -4.29
C ALA A 573 6.33 -17.03 -3.77
N ARG A 574 7.65 -17.22 -3.92
CA ARG A 574 8.37 -18.41 -3.40
C ARG A 574 8.39 -18.49 -1.87
N SER A 575 8.17 -17.38 -1.18
CA SER A 575 8.05 -17.37 0.28
C SER A 575 6.74 -18.04 0.72
N ASP A 576 5.63 -17.83 0.00
CA ASP A 576 4.37 -18.56 0.25
C ASP A 576 4.50 -20.05 -0.03
N ILE A 577 5.29 -20.43 -1.06
CA ILE A 577 5.56 -21.84 -1.37
C ILE A 577 6.24 -22.55 -0.21
N TYR A 578 7.17 -21.88 0.49
CA TYR A 578 7.78 -22.43 1.68
C TYR A 578 6.73 -22.68 2.78
N SER A 579 5.88 -21.70 3.04
CA SER A 579 4.79 -21.79 4.01
C SER A 579 3.78 -22.90 3.65
N PHE A 580 3.47 -23.09 2.36
CA PHE A 580 2.71 -24.24 1.87
C PHE A 580 3.38 -25.56 2.23
N GLY A 581 4.69 -25.66 2.04
CA GLY A 581 5.48 -26.84 2.43
C GLY A 581 5.36 -27.18 3.92
N VAL A 582 5.33 -26.16 4.79
CA VAL A 582 5.09 -26.34 6.24
C VAL A 582 3.70 -26.92 6.48
N VAL A 583 2.65 -26.35 5.89
CA VAL A 583 1.27 -26.86 6.03
C VAL A 583 1.13 -28.28 5.48
N LEU A 584 1.82 -28.61 4.39
CA LEU A 584 1.84 -29.98 3.87
C LEU A 584 2.47 -30.96 4.87
N LEU A 585 3.51 -30.57 5.60
CA LEU A 585 4.03 -31.39 6.70
C LEU A 585 3.03 -31.51 7.86
N GLU A 586 2.28 -30.46 8.19
CA GLU A 586 1.22 -30.54 9.21
C GLU A 586 0.15 -31.56 8.81
N LEU A 587 -0.24 -31.58 7.53
CA LEU A 587 -1.18 -32.55 6.98
C LEU A 587 -0.62 -33.98 7.01
N LEU A 588 0.66 -34.19 6.70
CA LEU A 588 1.24 -35.55 6.70
C LEU A 588 1.44 -36.09 8.12
N THR A 589 1.89 -35.25 9.04
CA THR A 589 2.37 -35.68 10.37
C THR A 589 1.33 -35.50 11.48
N GLY A 590 0.31 -34.66 11.27
CA GLY A 590 -0.63 -34.27 12.32
C GLY A 590 0.00 -33.48 13.47
N ARG A 591 1.21 -32.93 13.26
CA ARG A 591 1.95 -32.11 14.24
C ARG A 591 1.89 -30.63 13.87
N ARG A 592 1.94 -29.75 14.88
CA ARG A 592 1.97 -28.29 14.71
C ARG A 592 3.32 -27.85 14.19
N SER A 593 3.36 -26.78 13.38
CA SER A 593 4.59 -26.14 12.91
C SER A 593 5.56 -25.79 14.05
N ILE A 594 5.02 -25.30 15.17
CA ILE A 594 5.74 -25.06 16.42
C ILE A 594 4.99 -25.69 17.59
N ASP A 595 5.69 -26.52 18.37
CA ASP A 595 5.17 -27.15 19.58
C ASP A 595 6.22 -27.07 20.69
N LYS A 596 6.05 -26.11 21.61
CA LYS A 596 6.98 -25.86 22.71
C LYS A 596 7.00 -26.98 23.76
N ASN A 597 6.00 -27.86 23.77
CA ASN A 597 5.92 -28.97 24.71
C ASN A 597 6.76 -30.18 24.28
N ARG A 598 7.38 -30.12 23.09
CA ARG A 598 8.26 -31.19 22.58
C ARG A 598 9.71 -31.02 23.05
N PRO A 599 10.50 -32.11 23.06
CA PRO A 599 11.92 -32.06 23.35
C PRO A 599 12.68 -31.06 22.46
N SER A 600 13.79 -30.53 22.98
CA SER A 600 14.69 -29.66 22.22
C SER A 600 15.14 -30.35 20.93
N GLY A 601 15.06 -29.63 19.80
CA GLY A 601 15.29 -30.19 18.46
C GLY A 601 14.04 -30.72 17.75
N GLU A 602 12.95 -31.00 18.47
CA GLU A 602 11.65 -31.42 17.89
C GLU A 602 10.57 -30.32 17.90
N GLN A 603 10.86 -29.17 18.49
CA GLN A 603 9.89 -28.09 18.67
C GLN A 603 9.48 -27.41 17.35
N ILE A 604 10.34 -27.45 16.33
CA ILE A 604 10.08 -26.90 15.00
C ILE A 604 9.87 -28.06 14.03
N LEU A 605 8.66 -28.17 13.48
CA LEU A 605 8.26 -29.31 12.65
C LEU A 605 9.19 -29.54 11.45
N VAL A 606 9.59 -28.46 10.78
CA VAL A 606 10.49 -28.54 9.62
C VAL A 606 11.84 -29.13 10.01
N VAL A 607 12.38 -28.75 11.17
CA VAL A 607 13.66 -29.27 11.68
C VAL A 607 13.53 -30.74 12.02
N PHE A 608 12.45 -31.11 12.72
CA PHE A 608 12.14 -32.50 13.08
C PHE A 608 11.97 -33.41 11.86
N ALA A 609 11.19 -32.98 10.85
CA ALA A 609 10.79 -33.84 9.74
C ALA A 609 11.91 -34.05 8.71
N LYS A 610 12.81 -33.07 8.54
CA LYS A 610 13.83 -33.05 7.47
C LYS A 610 14.65 -34.35 7.32
N PRO A 611 15.11 -35.03 8.39
CA PRO A 611 15.86 -36.29 8.28
C PRO A 611 15.05 -37.48 7.73
N TYR A 612 13.72 -37.39 7.74
CA TYR A 612 12.81 -38.47 7.35
C TYR A 612 12.28 -38.31 5.92
N LEU A 613 12.22 -37.08 5.39
CA LEU A 613 11.60 -36.78 4.09
C LEU A 613 12.31 -37.41 2.88
N SER A 614 13.62 -37.68 3.00
CA SER A 614 14.43 -38.18 1.88
C SER A 614 14.37 -39.72 1.71
N SER A 615 13.75 -40.46 2.64
CA SER A 615 13.73 -41.93 2.61
C SER A 615 12.31 -42.50 2.66
N LYS A 616 12.00 -43.35 1.68
CA LYS A 616 10.71 -44.06 1.55
C LYS A 616 10.30 -44.84 2.78
N ARG A 617 11.26 -45.39 3.54
CA ARG A 617 10.98 -46.12 4.78
C ARG A 617 10.84 -45.16 5.96
N LYS A 618 11.72 -44.17 6.06
CA LYS A 618 11.74 -43.24 7.20
C LYS A 618 10.51 -42.35 7.27
N ILE A 619 9.95 -41.94 6.12
CA ILE A 619 8.74 -41.10 6.10
C ILE A 619 7.56 -41.74 6.84
N LEU A 620 7.40 -43.06 6.74
CA LEU A 620 6.30 -43.79 7.37
C LEU A 620 6.32 -43.65 8.90
N HIS A 621 7.48 -43.41 9.52
CA HIS A 621 7.60 -43.23 10.97
C HIS A 621 7.13 -41.86 11.48
N ILE A 622 6.98 -40.87 10.60
CA ILE A 622 6.52 -39.52 10.98
C ILE A 622 5.10 -39.22 10.51
N MET A 623 4.50 -40.12 9.73
CA MET A 623 3.11 -40.01 9.32
C MET A 623 2.19 -40.01 10.54
N ASP A 624 1.08 -39.28 10.44
CA ASP A 624 0.07 -39.25 11.49
C ASP A 624 -0.53 -40.65 11.69
N PRO A 625 -0.39 -41.27 12.87
CA PRO A 625 -0.90 -42.62 13.12
C PRO A 625 -2.41 -42.75 12.88
N ARG A 626 -3.16 -41.64 12.98
CA ARG A 626 -4.63 -41.63 12.79
C ARG A 626 -5.06 -41.87 11.35
N ILE A 627 -4.15 -41.79 10.38
CA ILE A 627 -4.41 -42.08 8.96
C ILE A 627 -3.64 -43.30 8.47
N GLU A 628 -3.08 -44.10 9.38
CA GLU A 628 -2.41 -45.35 9.05
C GLU A 628 -3.34 -46.29 8.28
N GLY A 629 -2.80 -46.96 7.25
CA GLY A 629 -3.58 -47.83 6.35
C GLY A 629 -4.41 -47.11 5.28
N GLN A 630 -4.56 -45.77 5.35
CA GLN A 630 -5.38 -45.00 4.39
C GLN A 630 -4.60 -44.50 3.17
N TYR A 631 -3.28 -44.67 3.15
CA TYR A 631 -2.40 -44.25 2.07
C TYR A 631 -1.46 -45.37 1.64
N THR A 632 -1.02 -45.33 0.38
CA THR A 632 0.07 -46.20 -0.08
C THR A 632 1.43 -45.61 0.29
N PRO A 633 2.47 -46.43 0.56
CA PRO A 633 3.82 -45.92 0.81
C PRO A 633 4.35 -45.04 -0.35
N GLY A 634 3.93 -45.33 -1.58
CA GLY A 634 4.26 -44.52 -2.75
C GLY A 634 3.62 -43.13 -2.72
N ALA A 635 2.35 -43.04 -2.35
CA ALA A 635 1.63 -41.77 -2.21
C ALA A 635 2.22 -40.91 -1.08
N ALA A 636 2.48 -41.50 0.10
CA ALA A 636 3.14 -40.83 1.21
C ALA A 636 4.53 -40.29 0.84
N THR A 637 5.32 -41.11 0.14
CA THR A 637 6.65 -40.69 -0.36
C THR A 637 6.54 -39.51 -1.31
N ARG A 638 5.63 -39.54 -2.29
CA ARG A 638 5.47 -38.45 -3.27
C ARG A 638 5.04 -37.14 -2.59
N ALA A 639 4.10 -37.20 -1.65
CA ALA A 639 3.69 -36.03 -0.87
C ALA A 639 4.84 -35.47 -0.02
N ALA A 640 5.65 -36.34 0.60
CA ALA A 640 6.83 -35.92 1.36
C ALA A 640 7.92 -35.27 0.50
N ILE A 641 8.17 -35.79 -0.71
CA ILE A 641 9.08 -35.18 -1.68
C ILE A 641 8.58 -33.81 -2.09
N LEU A 642 7.27 -33.65 -2.32
CA LEU A 642 6.67 -32.35 -2.64
C LEU A 642 6.88 -31.35 -1.50
N ALA A 643 6.61 -31.74 -0.25
CA ALA A 643 6.88 -30.91 0.93
C ALA A 643 8.35 -30.51 1.02
N MET A 644 9.27 -31.46 0.82
CA MET A 644 10.72 -31.22 0.83
C MET A 644 11.15 -30.20 -0.25
N LYS A 645 10.62 -30.32 -1.48
CA LYS A 645 10.89 -29.36 -2.56
C LYS A 645 10.40 -27.95 -2.22
N CYS A 646 9.22 -27.84 -1.60
CA CYS A 646 8.67 -26.56 -1.15
C CYS A 646 9.56 -25.91 -0.05
N LEU A 647 10.18 -26.73 0.80
CA LEU A 647 10.99 -26.30 1.94
C LEU A 647 12.47 -26.06 1.62
N MET A 648 12.86 -26.01 0.33
CA MET A 648 14.23 -25.72 -0.07
C MET A 648 14.68 -24.35 0.45
N LYS A 649 15.92 -24.27 0.96
CA LYS A 649 16.48 -23.02 1.52
C LYS A 649 16.53 -21.93 0.45
N GLU A 650 17.00 -22.29 -0.74
CA GLU A 650 17.11 -21.41 -1.91
C GLU A 650 15.76 -21.30 -2.65
N PRO A 651 15.16 -20.10 -2.76
CA PRO A 651 13.81 -19.91 -3.31
C PRO A 651 13.64 -20.38 -4.75
N GLN A 652 14.67 -20.26 -5.57
CA GLN A 652 14.69 -20.63 -6.99
C GLN A 652 14.50 -22.13 -7.23
N HIS A 653 14.81 -22.97 -6.22
CA HIS A 653 14.65 -24.43 -6.31
C HIS A 653 13.29 -24.92 -5.80
N ARG A 654 12.46 -24.02 -5.25
CA ARG A 654 11.09 -24.37 -4.88
C ARG A 654 10.26 -24.54 -6.16
N PRO A 655 9.17 -25.32 -6.15
CA PRO A 655 8.23 -25.38 -7.27
C PRO A 655 7.35 -24.13 -7.34
N SER A 656 6.73 -23.86 -8.48
CA SER A 656 5.66 -22.86 -8.57
C SER A 656 4.36 -23.41 -7.96
N ALA A 657 3.39 -22.54 -7.68
CA ALA A 657 2.09 -22.99 -7.18
C ALA A 657 1.37 -23.91 -8.20
N ASP A 658 1.46 -23.63 -9.50
CA ASP A 658 0.91 -24.51 -10.55
C ASP A 658 1.57 -25.89 -10.58
N GLU A 659 2.88 -25.97 -10.38
CA GLU A 659 3.59 -27.25 -10.29
C GLU A 659 3.14 -28.06 -9.07
N ILE A 660 2.85 -27.40 -7.95
CA ILE A 660 2.28 -28.03 -6.75
C ILE A 660 0.88 -28.57 -7.04
N VAL A 661 0.02 -27.78 -7.70
CA VAL A 661 -1.32 -28.21 -8.11
C VAL A 661 -1.25 -29.47 -8.95
N LYS A 662 -0.42 -29.48 -10.00
CA LYS A 662 -0.22 -30.66 -10.87
C LYS A 662 0.26 -31.88 -10.08
N ALA A 663 1.21 -31.70 -9.16
CA ALA A 663 1.71 -32.80 -8.34
C ALA A 663 0.64 -33.41 -7.41
N LEU A 664 -0.24 -32.58 -6.87
CA LEU A 664 -1.34 -33.02 -6.00
C LEU A 664 -2.51 -33.64 -6.78
N GLU A 665 -2.78 -33.18 -8.01
CA GLU A 665 -3.76 -33.80 -8.90
C GLU A 665 -3.35 -35.23 -9.27
N GLN A 666 -2.08 -35.42 -9.66
CA GLN A 666 -1.53 -36.75 -9.92
C GLN A 666 -1.60 -37.68 -8.70
N LEU A 667 -1.34 -37.13 -7.50
CA LEU A 667 -1.48 -37.88 -6.25
C LEU A 667 -2.93 -38.34 -6.01
N GLN A 668 -3.91 -37.49 -6.30
CA GLN A 668 -5.32 -37.82 -6.15
C GLN A 668 -5.79 -38.85 -7.17
N GLU A 669 -5.32 -38.78 -8.42
CA GLU A 669 -5.63 -39.76 -9.48
C GLU A 669 -5.08 -41.15 -9.16
N LEU A 670 -3.82 -41.24 -8.73
CA LEU A 670 -3.19 -42.52 -8.35
C LEU A 670 -3.94 -43.20 -7.19
N GLN A 671 -4.45 -42.41 -6.25
CA GLN A 671 -5.21 -42.92 -5.13
C GLN A 671 -6.57 -43.47 -5.59
N LYS A 672 -7.30 -42.75 -6.44
CA LYS A 672 -8.56 -43.22 -7.03
C LYS A 672 -8.38 -44.52 -7.82
N ALA A 673 -7.31 -44.64 -8.60
CA ALA A 673 -6.98 -45.86 -9.32
C ALA A 673 -6.66 -47.04 -8.39
N SER A 674 -5.98 -46.79 -7.25
CA SER A 674 -5.70 -47.82 -6.26
C SER A 674 -6.96 -48.28 -5.51
N GLU A 675 -7.91 -47.38 -5.29
CA GLU A 675 -9.20 -47.68 -4.66
C GLU A 675 -10.10 -48.47 -5.61
N SER A 676 -10.16 -48.10 -6.90
CA SER A 676 -10.93 -48.86 -7.90
C SER A 676 -10.43 -50.30 -8.04
N LEU A 677 -9.12 -50.51 -8.13
CA LEU A 677 -8.49 -51.83 -8.16
C LEU A 677 -8.82 -52.67 -6.90
N ARG A 678 -8.84 -52.06 -5.71
CA ARG A 678 -9.24 -52.75 -4.47
C ARG A 678 -10.71 -53.15 -4.48
N THR A 679 -11.62 -52.30 -4.96
CA THR A 679 -13.05 -52.66 -5.11
C THR A 679 -13.27 -53.77 -6.13
N GLU A 680 -12.53 -53.78 -7.25
CA GLU A 680 -12.59 -54.87 -8.23
C GLU A 680 -12.08 -56.19 -7.66
N THR A 681 -10.99 -56.16 -6.87
CA THR A 681 -10.43 -57.36 -6.24
C THR A 681 -11.36 -57.92 -5.17
N VAL A 682 -11.97 -57.07 -4.34
CA VAL A 682 -12.95 -57.48 -3.30
C VAL A 682 -14.27 -57.98 -3.92
N GLN A 683 -14.67 -57.43 -5.07
CA GLN A 683 -15.83 -57.92 -5.81
C GLN A 683 -15.52 -59.31 -6.40
N LYS A 684 -14.31 -59.51 -6.94
CA LYS A 684 -13.85 -60.79 -7.46
C LYS A 684 -13.74 -61.87 -6.37
N ASP A 685 -13.18 -61.53 -5.21
CA ASP A 685 -13.11 -62.45 -4.06
C ASP A 685 -14.51 -62.83 -3.52
N LYS A 686 -15.49 -61.91 -3.59
CA LYS A 686 -16.89 -62.20 -3.21
C LYS A 686 -17.65 -63.03 -4.24
N ASP A 687 -17.31 -62.90 -5.52
CA ASP A 687 -17.88 -63.70 -6.59
C ASP A 687 -17.24 -65.12 -6.59
N ASP A 688 -15.94 -65.23 -6.28
CA ASP A 688 -15.23 -66.51 -6.05
C ASP A 688 -15.70 -67.23 -4.76
N GLU A 689 -16.03 -66.50 -3.68
CA GLU A 689 -16.67 -67.08 -2.47
C GLU A 689 -18.11 -67.55 -2.73
N LYS A 690 -18.83 -66.93 -3.67
CA LYS A 690 -20.17 -67.38 -4.09
C LYS A 690 -20.09 -68.60 -4.99
N GLU A 691 -19.14 -68.69 -5.91
CA GLU A 691 -18.90 -69.90 -6.71
C GLU A 691 -18.45 -71.09 -5.84
N ASN A 692 -17.56 -70.87 -4.87
CA ASN A 692 -17.13 -71.94 -3.96
C ASN A 692 -18.22 -72.43 -2.98
N LYS A 693 -19.24 -71.63 -2.70
CA LYS A 693 -20.42 -72.10 -1.92
C LYS A 693 -21.41 -72.92 -2.74
N VAL A 694 -21.43 -72.79 -4.07
CA VAL A 694 -22.29 -73.59 -4.95
C VAL A 694 -21.69 -74.98 -5.24
N VAL A 695 -20.36 -75.14 -5.14
CA VAL A 695 -19.67 -76.41 -5.43
C VAL A 695 -19.55 -77.36 -4.21
N SER A 696 -19.89 -76.91 -3.00
CA SER A 696 -19.73 -77.70 -1.75
C SER A 696 -20.94 -78.59 -1.36
N SER A 697 -22.02 -78.67 -2.14
CA SER A 697 -23.17 -79.54 -1.80
C SER A 697 -23.16 -80.86 -2.56
N TYR A 698 -22.41 -81.85 -2.05
CA TYR A 698 -22.70 -83.27 -2.29
C TYR A 698 -22.69 -84.04 -0.95
N PRO A 699 -23.56 -85.06 -0.78
CA PRO A 699 -23.94 -85.59 0.52
C PRO A 699 -22.97 -86.65 1.08
N ARG A 700 -22.76 -86.64 2.41
CA ARG A 700 -22.03 -87.69 3.15
C ARG A 700 -22.87 -88.97 3.30
N PRO A 701 -22.28 -90.18 3.25
CA PRO A 701 -22.99 -91.43 3.49
C PRO A 701 -23.25 -91.69 4.98
N LEU A 702 -24.36 -92.35 5.28
CA LEU A 702 -24.73 -92.83 6.61
C LEU A 702 -23.74 -93.89 7.14
N ALA A 703 -23.27 -93.70 8.37
CA ALA A 703 -22.62 -94.74 9.17
C ALA A 703 -23.40 -94.96 10.47
N SER A 704 -23.64 -96.24 10.74
CA SER A 704 -24.41 -96.85 11.83
C SER A 704 -23.87 -96.57 13.23
N SER A 705 -24.79 -96.27 14.16
CA SER A 705 -24.56 -96.18 15.61
C SER A 705 -24.84 -97.53 16.29
N SER A 706 -23.83 -98.08 16.97
CA SER A 706 -23.96 -99.11 18.01
C SER A 706 -23.29 -98.61 19.30
N GLY A 707 -23.91 -98.89 20.45
CA GLY A 707 -23.42 -98.56 21.79
C GLY A 707 -24.53 -98.00 22.68
N SER A 708 -25.39 -98.85 23.26
CA SER A 708 -25.24 -99.50 24.57
C SER A 708 -25.51 -98.55 25.75
N SER A 709 -26.73 -98.62 26.26
CA SER A 709 -27.18 -98.09 27.55
C SER A 709 -26.98 -99.14 28.65
N GLY A 710 -26.30 -98.77 29.73
CA GLY A 710 -26.31 -99.48 31.02
C GLY A 710 -26.59 -98.45 32.11
N GLY A 711 -27.66 -98.70 32.88
CA GLY A 711 -28.24 -97.77 33.85
C GLY A 711 -27.52 -97.69 35.20
N GLY A 712 -27.99 -96.74 36.01
CA GLY A 712 -27.56 -96.42 37.37
C GLY A 712 -27.99 -95.01 37.72
#